data_AF-M3J103-F1
#
_entry.id   AF-M3J103-F1
#
_cell.length_a   1.000
_cell.length_b   1.000
_cell.length_c   1.000
_cell.angle_alpha   90.00
_cell.angle_beta   90.00
_cell.angle_gamma   90.00
#
_symmetry.space_group_name_H-M   'P 1'
#
loop_
_entity.id
_entity.type
_entity.pdbx_description
1 polymer ?
#
loop_
_entity_poly.entity_id
_entity_poly.type
_entity_poly.pdbx_seq_one_letter_code
_entity_poly.pdbx_strand_id
1 'polypeptide(L)'
;MIFFANLFVLFSLHLLYAKFCEGYPNVVPVKIRSTGRIHRPNLEKLVNSPENKQIFSQLKFSDHAFYDTTANTVGTIEFPVFNQYQRQPYVANGYIGSRIPNLGHGFTYDQLTNSSDANDDDLVNGWPLFNKRYAGAFIAGFFDIQKNTTGTNFPELLENGYESVIAAVPQWTSLSLSVTIGGKNYTLDPALEPELIGNITNYVQNLSMSDGIVTTQFTWLNSIDVKYEVLAHRTEINLGLVNLQISNRGQQSIDVIVTDELDFETSKRCQLNKAAFDDQGIYVTFSPHDLDYVHGAIYSTLISSDASPCKSSNETVTSQSLQLSLECNANFEVTKVVGVVSSDLDPNSFKSSDDVLQYAKKISQKYNNVDQIINSHKEGWSEILQHSPLITFPSDPLLNLGARASIFHLLANTRPDAQGVTGALGVGGLSSDSYAGMVFWDADLWMLNGILPFAPAHAKSLVNYRLHTHNQAIENVPEGYNGAVYPWTSGRFGNCTATGPCLDYEYHINMAVSMAAWQLYISGAADDDFLADVAYPLINDAATFFSEYVTHFNNTVDKYVTKNLTDPDEYANHVDNGAYTNAGIALVMKWAQIVGNHLGKDVPNTYKDITEKMFLPTGDNSQNITLEYSGMNSSVGIKQADVIMITYPLENELIDEDQAYTNMEFYSMKQVSYGPAMTFPIFSIVAANLAPTGCASQSYLQKAIQPFLRGPFAQFSEQNNDNFLTNGGTHPAFPFLTAHGGFLQATLQGLTGMRYGFTVDEQASKLVRVLNLDPIALPCLGDGVQFDGIKYDNHTISMSINQTHFTIKNTGKTDSNGGNSFITISLAERNPDHGQYTINDNEEKSFALFKPDTSFIDSISECGQADFYNITESAFGDSPISINDGDNTTRWQVKYNDTVGKILVDFKSFKNISGVTFNWADKPPKNLKLSKYSGDQFTTVTDFFAKVDFGNELYDSYKYANPEDKIYNQSEVFQEIHSDSVEISAPFDNDEFSQVLVPTRHNTTILDLELSGRFLLIEVDAIHNTVPIDGDFGGAKLAEVVFY
;
A
#
# COMPACT_ATOMS: atom_id res chain seq x y z
N MET A 1 -29.84 -53.89 -9.45
CA MET A 1 -28.55 -54.48 -9.91
C MET A 1 -27.55 -53.43 -10.37
N ILE A 2 -27.95 -52.37 -11.09
CA ILE A 2 -27.03 -51.31 -11.56
C ILE A 2 -26.41 -50.48 -10.42
N PHE A 3 -27.16 -50.24 -9.33
CA PHE A 3 -26.67 -49.49 -8.17
C PHE A 3 -25.56 -50.23 -7.40
N PHE A 4 -25.64 -51.57 -7.31
CA PHE A 4 -24.63 -52.39 -6.65
C PHE A 4 -23.37 -52.59 -7.52
N ALA A 5 -23.51 -52.57 -8.86
CA ALA A 5 -22.37 -52.63 -9.77
C ALA A 5 -21.52 -51.35 -9.71
N ASN A 6 -22.16 -50.17 -9.63
CA ASN A 6 -21.45 -48.89 -9.53
C ASN A 6 -20.75 -48.71 -8.18
N LEU A 7 -21.33 -49.20 -7.08
CA LEU A 7 -20.71 -49.16 -5.76
C LEU A 7 -19.45 -50.04 -5.70
N PHE A 8 -19.47 -51.21 -6.36
CA PHE A 8 -18.33 -52.13 -6.41
C PHE A 8 -17.17 -51.55 -7.24
N VAL A 9 -17.47 -50.85 -8.34
CA VAL A 9 -16.45 -50.18 -9.18
C VAL A 9 -15.81 -49.01 -8.44
N LEU A 10 -16.59 -48.19 -7.73
CA LEU A 10 -16.07 -47.10 -6.89
C LEU A 10 -15.19 -47.61 -5.75
N PHE A 11 -15.61 -48.67 -5.05
CA PHE A 11 -14.79 -49.27 -3.99
C PHE A 11 -13.50 -49.90 -4.52
N SER A 12 -13.56 -50.50 -5.72
CA SER A 12 -12.39 -51.10 -6.38
C SER A 12 -11.39 -50.03 -6.82
N LEU A 13 -11.86 -48.90 -7.34
CA LEU A 13 -11.01 -47.75 -7.70
C LEU A 13 -10.37 -47.10 -6.47
N HIS A 14 -11.11 -46.97 -5.36
CA HIS A 14 -10.57 -46.44 -4.11
C HIS A 14 -9.51 -47.35 -3.49
N LEU A 15 -9.73 -48.67 -3.51
CA LEU A 15 -8.73 -49.66 -3.06
C LEU A 15 -7.51 -49.73 -3.98
N LEU A 16 -7.67 -49.49 -5.28
CA LEU A 16 -6.54 -49.39 -6.21
C LEU A 16 -5.71 -48.14 -5.95
N TYR A 17 -6.37 -47.00 -5.67
CA TYR A 17 -5.73 -45.72 -5.38
C TYR A 17 -5.00 -45.73 -4.03
N ALA A 18 -5.61 -46.30 -2.99
CA ALA A 18 -4.99 -46.48 -1.69
C ALA A 18 -3.75 -47.41 -1.75
N LYS A 19 -3.82 -48.51 -2.51
CA LYS A 19 -2.67 -49.40 -2.73
C LYS A 19 -1.57 -48.78 -3.60
N PHE A 20 -1.92 -47.87 -4.51
CA PHE A 20 -0.93 -47.13 -5.29
C PHE A 20 -0.16 -46.11 -4.44
N CYS A 21 -0.85 -45.43 -3.51
CA CYS A 21 -0.22 -44.49 -2.57
C CYS A 21 0.65 -45.19 -1.51
N GLU A 22 0.30 -46.40 -1.06
CA GLU A 22 1.12 -47.16 -0.10
C GLU A 22 2.33 -47.86 -0.74
N GLY A 23 2.29 -48.15 -2.05
CA GLY A 23 3.37 -48.85 -2.76
C GLY A 23 4.53 -47.97 -3.23
N TYR A 24 4.32 -46.66 -3.39
CA TYR A 24 5.31 -45.70 -3.89
C TYR A 24 5.11 -44.30 -3.26
N PRO A 25 5.61 -44.06 -2.04
CA PRO A 25 5.35 -42.81 -1.31
C PRO A 25 5.93 -41.52 -1.96
N ASN A 26 6.72 -41.64 -3.04
CA ASN A 26 7.40 -40.52 -3.70
C ASN A 26 7.15 -40.44 -5.24
N VAL A 27 6.11 -41.10 -5.77
CA VAL A 27 5.75 -40.95 -7.19
C VAL A 27 4.52 -40.06 -7.30
N VAL A 28 4.76 -38.74 -7.38
CA VAL A 28 3.76 -37.79 -7.87
C VAL A 28 3.42 -38.21 -9.30
N PRO A 29 2.15 -38.47 -9.65
CA PRO A 29 1.80 -38.76 -11.03
C PRO A 29 2.22 -37.55 -11.86
N VAL A 30 3.03 -37.79 -12.89
CA VAL A 30 3.45 -36.79 -13.88
C VAL A 30 2.21 -35.98 -14.27
N LYS A 31 2.17 -34.71 -13.86
CA LYS A 31 1.24 -33.74 -14.43
C LYS A 31 1.48 -33.79 -15.93
N ILE A 32 0.55 -34.39 -16.66
CA ILE A 32 0.41 -34.11 -18.08
C ILE A 32 0.17 -32.60 -18.12
N ARG A 33 1.19 -31.82 -18.55
CA ARG A 33 1.04 -30.38 -18.85
C ARG A 33 -0.18 -30.30 -19.76
N SER A 34 -1.30 -29.79 -19.25
CA SER A 34 -2.45 -29.59 -20.11
C SER A 34 -2.03 -28.56 -21.14
N THR A 35 -2.10 -28.91 -22.41
CA THR A 35 -1.93 -27.99 -23.54
C THR A 35 -3.21 -27.15 -23.67
N GLY A 36 -3.74 -26.66 -22.55
CA GLY A 36 -5.03 -26.02 -22.46
C GLY A 36 -5.01 -24.72 -23.25
N ARG A 37 -6.01 -24.55 -24.13
CA ARG A 37 -6.42 -23.23 -24.63
C ARG A 37 -6.44 -22.24 -23.45
N ILE A 38 -6.09 -20.98 -23.71
CA ILE A 38 -6.40 -19.86 -22.80
C ILE A 38 -7.88 -19.99 -22.42
N HIS A 39 -8.17 -20.46 -21.20
CA HIS A 39 -9.52 -20.87 -20.83
C HIS A 39 -10.31 -19.65 -20.33
N ARG A 40 -10.48 -18.68 -21.24
CA ARG A 40 -11.24 -17.43 -21.06
C ARG A 40 -12.67 -17.63 -20.50
N PRO A 41 -13.42 -18.70 -20.82
CA PRO A 41 -14.79 -18.89 -20.30
C PRO A 41 -14.89 -19.00 -18.77
N ASN A 42 -13.78 -19.30 -18.07
CA ASN A 42 -13.75 -19.29 -16.60
C ASN A 42 -13.38 -17.92 -16.03
N LEU A 43 -12.49 -17.16 -16.70
CA LEU A 43 -12.10 -15.83 -16.24
C LEU A 43 -13.20 -14.78 -16.45
N GLU A 44 -13.93 -14.83 -17.57
CA GLU A 44 -15.10 -13.94 -17.75
C GLU A 44 -16.15 -14.16 -16.67
N LYS A 45 -16.34 -15.40 -16.21
CA LYS A 45 -17.22 -15.70 -15.08
C LYS A 45 -16.67 -15.15 -13.77
N LEU A 46 -15.36 -15.21 -13.57
CA LEU A 46 -14.71 -14.67 -12.37
C LEU A 46 -14.79 -13.15 -12.33
N VAL A 47 -14.45 -12.46 -13.43
CA VAL A 47 -14.60 -10.99 -13.58
C VAL A 47 -16.03 -10.54 -13.28
N ASN A 48 -17.02 -11.34 -13.70
CA ASN A 48 -18.43 -11.04 -13.51
C ASN A 48 -19.04 -11.70 -12.25
N SER A 49 -18.22 -12.30 -11.39
CA SER A 49 -18.71 -12.85 -10.12
C SER A 49 -19.14 -11.72 -9.18
N PRO A 50 -20.15 -11.94 -8.32
CA PRO A 50 -20.57 -10.96 -7.33
C PRO A 50 -19.42 -10.42 -6.48
N GLU A 51 -18.51 -11.29 -6.04
CA GLU A 51 -17.36 -10.93 -5.20
C GLU A 51 -16.39 -9.99 -5.93
N ASN A 52 -16.10 -10.27 -7.20
CA ASN A 52 -15.23 -9.40 -8.00
C ASN A 52 -15.89 -8.07 -8.33
N LYS A 53 -17.21 -8.08 -8.60
CA LYS A 53 -17.96 -6.83 -8.79
C LYS A 53 -17.98 -6.00 -7.53
N GLN A 54 -18.10 -6.62 -6.35
CA GLN A 54 -18.02 -5.92 -5.07
C GLN A 54 -16.65 -5.25 -4.86
N ILE A 55 -15.55 -5.82 -5.36
CA ILE A 55 -14.22 -5.19 -5.28
C ILE A 55 -14.09 -4.09 -6.35
N PHE A 56 -14.15 -4.50 -7.61
CA PHE A 56 -13.61 -3.71 -8.72
C PHE A 56 -14.54 -2.58 -9.18
N SER A 57 -15.83 -2.62 -8.86
CA SER A 57 -16.72 -1.47 -9.10
C SER A 57 -16.38 -0.26 -8.23
N GLN A 58 -15.59 -0.46 -7.17
CA GLN A 58 -15.17 0.59 -6.24
C GLN A 58 -13.79 1.17 -6.58
N LEU A 59 -13.05 0.57 -7.51
CA LEU A 59 -11.67 0.92 -7.82
C LEU A 59 -11.55 1.60 -9.19
N LYS A 60 -10.53 2.42 -9.37
CA LYS A 60 -10.18 2.98 -10.69
C LYS A 60 -9.33 1.98 -11.50
N PHE A 61 -9.38 2.10 -12.83
CA PHE A 61 -8.61 1.27 -13.79
C PHE A 61 -8.84 -0.24 -13.67
N SER A 62 -10.02 -0.62 -13.19
CA SER A 62 -10.39 -1.98 -12.81
C SER A 62 -11.34 -2.66 -13.80
N ASP A 63 -11.57 -2.03 -14.95
CA ASP A 63 -12.39 -2.61 -16.01
C ASP A 63 -11.84 -3.98 -16.40
N HIS A 64 -12.74 -4.96 -16.39
CA HIS A 64 -12.45 -6.37 -16.62
C HIS A 64 -11.35 -6.98 -15.73
N ALA A 65 -11.08 -6.37 -14.57
CA ALA A 65 -10.18 -6.91 -13.58
C ALA A 65 -10.80 -8.11 -12.85
N PHE A 66 -9.93 -8.96 -12.30
CA PHE A 66 -10.33 -10.07 -11.46
C PHE A 66 -9.33 -10.30 -10.32
N TYR A 67 -9.83 -10.92 -9.26
CA TYR A 67 -9.10 -11.47 -8.13
C TYR A 67 -9.60 -12.91 -7.92
N ASP A 68 -8.70 -13.87 -8.17
CA ASP A 68 -8.88 -15.27 -7.80
C ASP A 68 -8.32 -15.47 -6.40
N THR A 69 -9.21 -15.57 -5.41
CA THR A 69 -8.85 -15.76 -3.99
C THR A 69 -8.21 -17.13 -3.72
N THR A 70 -8.47 -18.13 -4.56
CA THR A 70 -7.94 -19.50 -4.42
C THR A 70 -6.51 -19.56 -4.94
N ALA A 71 -6.26 -18.98 -6.10
CA ALA A 71 -4.91 -18.86 -6.67
C ALA A 71 -4.11 -17.68 -6.08
N ASN A 72 -4.78 -16.82 -5.30
CA ASN A 72 -4.27 -15.55 -4.79
C ASN A 72 -3.61 -14.72 -5.90
N THR A 73 -4.37 -14.51 -6.98
CA THR A 73 -3.90 -13.91 -8.23
C THR A 73 -4.83 -12.80 -8.67
N VAL A 74 -4.27 -11.65 -9.04
CA VAL A 74 -5.01 -10.50 -9.58
C VAL A 74 -4.64 -10.27 -11.04
N GLY A 75 -5.56 -9.76 -11.84
CA GLY A 75 -5.28 -9.50 -13.25
C GLY A 75 -6.42 -8.86 -14.00
N THR A 76 -6.27 -8.75 -15.31
CA THR A 76 -7.31 -8.26 -16.23
C THR A 76 -7.36 -9.13 -17.48
N ILE A 77 -8.53 -9.20 -18.09
CA ILE A 77 -8.76 -9.81 -19.42
C ILE A 77 -8.93 -8.77 -20.54
N GLU A 78 -8.82 -7.48 -20.20
CA GLU A 78 -8.84 -6.39 -21.17
C GLU A 78 -7.42 -6.13 -21.67
N PHE A 79 -7.26 -6.07 -22.99
CA PHE A 79 -6.02 -5.62 -23.60
C PHE A 79 -6.04 -4.09 -23.72
N PRO A 80 -5.23 -3.34 -22.96
CA PRO A 80 -5.09 -1.91 -23.15
C PRO A 80 -4.24 -1.67 -24.40
N VAL A 81 -4.85 -1.08 -25.45
CA VAL A 81 -4.16 -0.80 -26.73
C VAL A 81 -2.97 0.13 -26.53
N PHE A 82 -3.11 1.10 -25.63
CA PHE A 82 -2.07 2.02 -25.22
C PHE A 82 -1.57 1.65 -23.82
N ASN A 83 -0.27 1.74 -23.61
CA ASN A 83 0.34 1.50 -22.30
C ASN A 83 -0.05 2.62 -21.32
N GLN A 84 -0.81 2.26 -20.30
CA GLN A 84 -1.20 3.14 -19.20
C GLN A 84 -0.44 2.71 -17.93
N TYR A 85 0.38 3.60 -17.37
CA TYR A 85 1.29 3.30 -16.28
C TYR A 85 0.63 2.63 -15.05
N GLN A 86 -0.55 3.12 -14.65
CA GLN A 86 -1.32 2.62 -13.50
C GLN A 86 -1.88 1.20 -13.72
N ARG A 87 -1.99 0.77 -14.98
CA ARG A 87 -2.51 -0.55 -15.38
C ARG A 87 -1.42 -1.59 -15.61
N GLN A 88 -0.19 -1.32 -15.18
CA GLN A 88 0.94 -2.24 -15.35
C GLN A 88 1.29 -2.93 -14.03
N PRO A 89 1.53 -4.25 -14.03
CA PRO A 89 2.12 -4.94 -12.90
C PRO A 89 3.65 -4.74 -12.92
N TYR A 90 4.32 -5.25 -11.88
CA TYR A 90 5.78 -5.31 -11.84
C TYR A 90 6.24 -6.61 -11.16
N VAL A 91 7.49 -6.99 -11.43
CA VAL A 91 8.21 -8.03 -10.70
C VAL A 91 9.30 -7.38 -9.86
N ALA A 92 9.51 -7.85 -8.63
CA ALA A 92 10.62 -7.43 -7.78
C ALA A 92 10.94 -8.49 -6.71
N ASN A 93 12.17 -8.48 -6.20
CA ASN A 93 12.64 -9.38 -5.13
C ASN A 93 13.42 -8.65 -4.02
N GLY A 94 13.26 -7.33 -3.93
CA GLY A 94 14.01 -6.46 -3.02
C GLY A 94 15.46 -6.20 -3.42
N TYR A 95 15.94 -6.70 -4.56
CA TYR A 95 17.24 -6.34 -5.13
C TYR A 95 17.12 -5.88 -6.59
N ILE A 96 16.42 -6.63 -7.44
CA ILE A 96 16.10 -6.22 -8.81
C ILE A 96 14.59 -6.09 -8.96
N GLY A 97 14.16 -5.20 -9.83
CA GLY A 97 12.76 -5.06 -10.21
C GLY A 97 12.59 -4.56 -11.63
N SER A 98 11.40 -4.78 -12.18
CA SER A 98 11.01 -4.27 -13.49
C SER A 98 9.49 -4.17 -13.62
N ARG A 99 9.01 -3.03 -14.12
CA ARG A 99 7.61 -2.84 -14.49
C ARG A 99 7.34 -3.49 -15.84
N ILE A 100 6.20 -4.18 -15.96
CA ILE A 100 5.88 -5.04 -17.10
C ILE A 100 4.80 -4.40 -17.98
N PRO A 101 5.09 -4.06 -19.26
CA PRO A 101 4.11 -3.50 -20.19
C PRO A 101 2.94 -4.44 -20.52
N ASN A 102 1.97 -3.91 -21.28
CA ASN A 102 0.79 -4.66 -21.74
C ASN A 102 1.13 -5.92 -22.57
N LEU A 103 2.26 -5.98 -23.27
CA LEU A 103 2.67 -7.18 -24.02
C LEU A 103 3.41 -8.23 -23.17
N GLY A 104 3.65 -7.95 -21.88
CA GLY A 104 4.27 -8.91 -20.94
C GLY A 104 5.79 -8.91 -20.90
N HIS A 105 6.46 -8.03 -21.64
CA HIS A 105 7.92 -7.92 -21.68
C HIS A 105 8.34 -6.52 -22.15
N GLY A 106 9.63 -6.20 -22.02
CA GLY A 106 10.24 -5.04 -22.68
C GLY A 106 10.00 -3.70 -21.99
N PHE A 107 10.34 -2.62 -22.70
CA PHE A 107 10.30 -1.23 -22.21
C PHE A 107 9.25 -0.44 -22.99
N THR A 108 8.57 0.48 -22.33
CA THR A 108 7.75 1.50 -22.99
C THR A 108 7.66 2.74 -22.11
N TYR A 109 7.51 3.90 -22.73
CA TYR A 109 6.97 5.05 -22.02
C TYR A 109 5.48 4.89 -21.80
N ASP A 110 4.94 5.64 -20.84
CA ASP A 110 3.50 5.84 -20.70
C ASP A 110 2.93 6.48 -21.98
N GLN A 111 1.69 6.16 -22.31
CA GLN A 111 1.05 6.53 -23.58
C GLN A 111 -0.32 7.15 -23.34
N LEU A 112 -0.62 8.20 -24.11
CA LEU A 112 -1.94 8.81 -24.07
C LEU A 112 -2.97 7.85 -24.63
N THR A 113 -4.13 7.86 -24.00
CA THR A 113 -5.32 7.23 -24.56
C THR A 113 -5.82 8.06 -25.74
N ASN A 114 -6.72 7.48 -26.53
CA ASN A 114 -7.44 8.22 -27.57
C ASN A 114 -8.66 9.02 -27.03
N SER A 115 -8.73 9.24 -25.71
CA SER A 115 -9.77 10.06 -25.08
C SER A 115 -9.64 11.52 -25.53
N SER A 116 -10.79 12.21 -25.66
CA SER A 116 -10.82 13.65 -25.94
C SER A 116 -10.22 14.50 -24.83
N ASP A 117 -10.15 13.96 -23.61
CA ASP A 117 -9.70 14.66 -22.40
C ASP A 117 -8.23 14.33 -22.08
N ALA A 118 -7.60 13.42 -22.83
CA ALA A 118 -6.20 13.06 -22.65
C ALA A 118 -5.29 14.23 -23.06
N ASN A 119 -4.32 14.55 -22.20
CA ASN A 119 -3.39 15.65 -22.41
C ASN A 119 -1.95 15.23 -22.06
N ASP A 120 -0.94 15.88 -22.64
CA ASP A 120 0.47 15.48 -22.46
C ASP A 120 0.93 15.49 -20.99
N ASP A 121 0.32 16.31 -20.14
CA ASP A 121 0.64 16.34 -18.70
C ASP A 121 0.25 15.04 -18.00
N ASP A 122 -0.70 14.26 -18.56
CA ASP A 122 -1.12 12.96 -18.05
C ASP A 122 0.02 11.91 -18.02
N LEU A 123 1.13 12.19 -18.72
CA LEU A 123 2.28 11.29 -18.87
C LEU A 123 3.42 11.61 -17.91
N VAL A 124 3.35 12.74 -17.20
CA VAL A 124 4.44 13.30 -16.40
C VAL A 124 4.50 12.62 -15.03
N ASN A 125 5.68 12.41 -14.47
CA ASN A 125 5.87 11.86 -13.12
C ASN A 125 5.82 12.98 -12.06
N GLY A 126 5.77 12.58 -10.79
CA GLY A 126 5.81 13.45 -9.63
C GLY A 126 7.05 14.32 -9.49
N TRP A 127 7.02 15.21 -8.50
CA TRP A 127 8.21 15.82 -7.91
C TRP A 127 9.22 14.72 -7.47
N PRO A 128 10.55 14.95 -7.53
CA PRO A 128 11.22 16.15 -8.01
C PRO A 128 11.62 16.09 -9.50
N LEU A 129 11.25 15.03 -10.22
CA LEU A 129 11.81 14.76 -11.55
C LEU A 129 10.97 15.33 -12.70
N PHE A 130 9.64 15.26 -12.62
CA PHE A 130 8.72 15.67 -13.68
C PHE A 130 9.06 15.09 -15.07
N ASN A 131 9.69 13.91 -15.11
CA ASN A 131 9.97 13.19 -16.35
C ASN A 131 8.75 12.41 -16.81
N LYS A 132 8.69 12.06 -18.09
CA LYS A 132 7.69 11.11 -18.60
C LYS A 132 7.80 9.77 -17.86
N ARG A 133 6.69 9.19 -17.42
CA ARG A 133 6.64 7.86 -16.78
C ARG A 133 7.00 6.75 -17.78
N TYR A 134 7.59 5.64 -17.30
CA TYR A 134 8.05 4.53 -18.13
C TYR A 134 8.11 3.19 -17.38
N ALA A 135 7.99 2.09 -18.12
CA ALA A 135 8.18 0.73 -17.61
C ALA A 135 9.69 0.41 -17.49
N GLY A 136 10.31 0.86 -16.40
CA GLY A 136 11.75 0.73 -16.16
C GLY A 136 12.15 -0.52 -15.36
N ALA A 137 13.46 -0.83 -15.40
CA ALA A 137 14.12 -1.79 -14.53
C ALA A 137 15.06 -1.08 -13.54
N PHE A 138 15.17 -1.62 -12.32
CA PHE A 138 15.89 -1.00 -11.22
C PHE A 138 16.75 -2.02 -10.46
N ILE A 139 17.82 -1.53 -9.83
CA ILE A 139 18.63 -2.27 -8.86
C ILE A 139 18.60 -1.50 -7.54
N ALA A 140 18.36 -2.18 -6.42
CA ALA A 140 18.35 -1.59 -5.09
C ALA A 140 19.67 -0.88 -4.79
N GLY A 141 19.59 0.38 -4.36
CA GLY A 141 20.75 1.20 -4.02
C GLY A 141 21.53 1.78 -5.21
N PHE A 142 21.10 1.54 -6.45
CA PHE A 142 21.77 2.03 -7.65
C PHE A 142 21.32 3.45 -7.99
N PHE A 143 21.87 4.42 -7.25
CA PHE A 143 21.64 5.85 -7.44
C PHE A 143 22.72 6.48 -8.32
N ASP A 144 22.36 7.51 -9.08
CA ASP A 144 23.31 8.44 -9.70
C ASP A 144 23.61 9.64 -8.78
N ILE A 145 24.41 10.58 -9.28
CA ILE A 145 24.53 11.92 -8.69
C ILE A 145 24.01 12.94 -9.71
N GLN A 146 23.15 13.85 -9.26
CA GLN A 146 22.68 14.97 -10.06
C GLN A 146 22.83 16.27 -9.30
N LYS A 147 23.52 17.24 -9.92
CA LYS A 147 23.67 18.57 -9.34
C LYS A 147 22.32 19.27 -9.09
N ASN A 148 21.32 19.03 -9.93
CA ASN A 148 19.98 19.58 -9.74
C ASN A 148 18.94 18.62 -10.33
N THR A 149 17.84 18.43 -9.60
CA THR A 149 16.60 17.84 -10.12
C THR A 149 15.76 18.90 -10.83
N THR A 150 14.68 18.49 -11.49
CA THR A 150 13.79 19.45 -12.18
C THR A 150 13.06 20.37 -11.20
N GLY A 151 12.62 19.84 -10.06
CA GLY A 151 12.10 20.60 -8.92
C GLY A 151 13.00 20.51 -7.70
N THR A 152 13.05 21.59 -6.92
CA THR A 152 13.80 21.70 -5.66
C THR A 152 13.05 22.63 -4.70
N ASN A 153 13.12 22.35 -3.40
CA ASN A 153 12.45 23.15 -2.38
C ASN A 153 13.43 24.18 -1.76
N PHE A 154 14.72 23.85 -1.68
CA PHE A 154 15.76 24.67 -1.03
C PHE A 154 16.97 24.89 -1.95
N PRO A 155 16.81 25.64 -3.06
CA PRO A 155 17.82 25.81 -4.10
C PRO A 155 19.18 26.34 -3.60
N GLU A 156 19.20 27.05 -2.47
CA GLU A 156 20.42 27.50 -1.80
C GLU A 156 21.33 26.35 -1.34
N LEU A 157 20.77 25.16 -1.07
CA LEU A 157 21.54 23.99 -0.64
C LEU A 157 22.26 23.29 -1.81
N LEU A 158 21.96 23.64 -3.06
CA LEU A 158 22.67 23.12 -4.24
C LEU A 158 24.16 23.51 -4.27
N GLU A 159 24.57 24.51 -3.49
CA GLU A 159 25.97 24.88 -3.31
C GLU A 159 26.72 23.92 -2.39
N ASN A 160 26.00 23.19 -1.52
CA ASN A 160 26.55 22.36 -0.45
C ASN A 160 26.62 20.87 -0.81
N GLY A 161 25.82 20.42 -1.78
CA GLY A 161 25.75 19.01 -2.15
C GLY A 161 24.85 18.77 -3.36
N TYR A 162 24.91 17.54 -3.88
CA TYR A 162 24.14 17.09 -5.04
C TYR A 162 23.15 16.02 -4.64
N GLU A 163 22.11 15.86 -5.45
CA GLU A 163 21.07 14.86 -5.25
C GLU A 163 21.52 13.47 -5.66
N SER A 164 20.99 12.47 -4.97
CA SER A 164 21.10 11.06 -5.38
C SER A 164 19.77 10.58 -5.92
N VAL A 165 19.69 10.26 -7.21
CA VAL A 165 18.43 9.82 -7.86
C VAL A 165 18.57 8.38 -8.34
N ILE A 166 17.54 7.56 -8.11
CA ILE A 166 17.57 6.16 -8.53
C ILE A 166 17.73 6.06 -10.05
N ALA A 167 18.69 5.26 -10.50
CA ALA A 167 18.94 5.03 -11.91
C ALA A 167 18.12 3.84 -12.41
N ALA A 168 17.50 4.00 -13.57
CA ALA A 168 16.86 2.88 -14.26
C ALA A 168 17.92 2.20 -15.12
N VAL A 169 18.17 0.92 -14.89
CA VAL A 169 19.16 0.13 -15.62
C VAL A 169 18.59 -0.33 -16.97
N PRO A 170 19.43 -0.79 -17.92
CA PRO A 170 18.94 -1.34 -19.18
C PRO A 170 17.88 -2.43 -18.97
N GLN A 171 16.82 -2.40 -19.77
CA GLN A 171 15.66 -3.27 -19.58
C GLN A 171 16.03 -4.73 -19.82
N TRP A 172 16.09 -5.51 -18.74
CA TRP A 172 16.46 -6.91 -18.80
C TRP A 172 15.32 -7.83 -19.24
N THR A 173 14.09 -7.35 -19.33
CA THR A 173 12.92 -8.19 -19.69
C THR A 173 12.65 -8.27 -21.19
N SER A 174 13.36 -7.52 -22.04
CA SER A 174 13.10 -7.48 -23.49
C SER A 174 13.33 -8.84 -24.16
N LEU A 175 12.27 -9.42 -24.72
CA LEU A 175 12.29 -10.66 -25.51
C LEU A 175 11.19 -10.57 -26.58
N SER A 176 11.49 -10.00 -27.74
CA SER A 176 10.49 -9.68 -28.77
C SER A 176 10.25 -10.85 -29.74
N LEU A 177 9.07 -10.83 -30.37
CA LEU A 177 8.65 -11.81 -31.37
C LEU A 177 8.32 -11.08 -32.67
N SER A 178 8.93 -11.48 -33.78
CA SER A 178 8.68 -10.89 -35.10
C SER A 178 8.25 -11.92 -36.13
N VAL A 179 7.31 -11.55 -37.01
CA VAL A 179 6.85 -12.36 -38.14
C VAL A 179 6.64 -11.52 -39.39
N THR A 180 6.76 -12.14 -40.55
CA THR A 180 6.40 -11.53 -41.84
C THR A 180 5.20 -12.25 -42.44
N ILE A 181 4.05 -11.55 -42.54
CA ILE A 181 2.83 -12.10 -43.14
C ILE A 181 2.37 -11.19 -44.27
N GLY A 182 2.17 -11.76 -45.47
CA GLY A 182 1.73 -10.99 -46.64
C GLY A 182 2.69 -9.88 -47.05
N GLY A 183 3.98 -10.02 -46.76
CA GLY A 183 5.01 -9.02 -47.04
C GLY A 183 5.08 -7.85 -46.05
N LYS A 184 4.24 -7.84 -45.00
CA LYS A 184 4.31 -6.88 -43.89
C LYS A 184 4.97 -7.54 -42.67
N ASN A 185 5.85 -6.80 -42.01
CA ASN A 185 6.49 -7.23 -40.77
C ASN A 185 5.67 -6.76 -39.58
N TYR A 186 5.49 -7.65 -38.61
CA TYR A 186 4.89 -7.36 -37.32
C TYR A 186 5.85 -7.76 -36.21
N THR A 187 5.92 -6.96 -35.16
CA THR A 187 6.78 -7.22 -33.99
C THR A 187 6.01 -6.97 -32.71
N LEU A 188 6.03 -7.93 -31.80
CA LEU A 188 5.61 -7.73 -30.41
C LEU A 188 6.69 -6.93 -29.68
N ASP A 189 6.55 -5.61 -29.71
CA ASP A 189 7.36 -4.66 -28.97
C ASP A 189 6.41 -3.57 -28.44
N PRO A 190 6.30 -3.40 -27.10
CA PRO A 190 5.35 -2.45 -26.52
C PRO A 190 5.68 -0.98 -26.82
N ALA A 191 6.89 -0.66 -27.28
CA ALA A 191 7.27 0.69 -27.68
C ALA A 191 6.79 1.06 -29.11
N LEU A 192 6.32 0.08 -29.90
CA LEU A 192 5.86 0.32 -31.26
C LEU A 192 4.40 0.77 -31.32
N GLU A 193 4.05 1.43 -32.41
CA GLU A 193 2.66 1.78 -32.74
C GLU A 193 1.80 0.52 -32.93
N PRO A 194 0.50 0.54 -32.53
CA PRO A 194 -0.38 -0.64 -32.62
C PRO A 194 -0.46 -1.31 -34.00
N GLU A 195 -0.26 -0.55 -35.07
CA GLU A 195 -0.31 -1.02 -36.46
C GLU A 195 0.89 -1.91 -36.85
N LEU A 196 2.04 -1.72 -36.16
CA LEU A 196 3.26 -2.51 -36.30
C LEU A 196 3.27 -3.72 -35.36
N ILE A 197 2.52 -3.64 -34.25
CA ILE A 197 2.27 -4.79 -33.36
C ILE A 197 1.29 -5.76 -34.01
N GLY A 198 0.18 -5.26 -34.54
CA GLY A 198 -0.90 -6.07 -35.12
C GLY A 198 -1.95 -6.50 -34.10
N ASN A 199 -2.94 -7.29 -34.55
CA ASN A 199 -4.13 -7.60 -33.73
C ASN A 199 -3.82 -8.55 -32.56
N ILE A 200 -4.37 -8.24 -31.38
CA ILE A 200 -4.27 -9.00 -30.13
C ILE A 200 -5.68 -9.39 -29.68
N THR A 201 -5.89 -10.67 -29.34
CA THR A 201 -7.18 -11.21 -28.86
C THR A 201 -6.95 -12.21 -27.73
N ASN A 202 -8.01 -12.62 -27.01
CA ASN A 202 -7.92 -13.58 -25.90
C ASN A 202 -6.88 -13.20 -24.83
N TYR A 203 -6.80 -11.91 -24.53
CA TYR A 203 -5.80 -11.36 -23.65
C TYR A 203 -6.08 -11.67 -22.17
N VAL A 204 -5.02 -11.94 -21.43
CA VAL A 204 -4.99 -11.99 -19.97
C VAL A 204 -3.62 -11.49 -19.52
N GLN A 205 -3.58 -10.56 -18.57
CA GLN A 205 -2.37 -10.28 -17.80
C GLN A 205 -2.68 -10.38 -16.31
N ASN A 206 -1.88 -11.14 -15.59
CA ASN A 206 -2.06 -11.36 -14.16
C ASN A 206 -0.73 -11.33 -13.39
N LEU A 207 -0.86 -11.08 -12.10
CA LEU A 207 0.18 -11.09 -11.08
C LEU A 207 -0.26 -12.08 -9.99
N SER A 208 0.54 -13.11 -9.76
CA SER A 208 0.32 -13.97 -8.59
C SER A 208 0.93 -13.33 -7.36
N MET A 209 0.13 -13.09 -6.33
CA MET A 209 0.63 -12.59 -5.04
C MET A 209 1.21 -13.71 -4.17
N SER A 210 1.11 -14.97 -4.62
CA SER A 210 1.73 -16.12 -3.95
C SER A 210 3.18 -16.34 -4.34
N ASP A 211 3.57 -15.96 -5.56
CA ASP A 211 4.91 -16.19 -6.08
C ASP A 211 5.50 -15.02 -6.88
N GLY A 212 4.79 -13.91 -7.05
CA GLY A 212 5.31 -12.72 -7.74
C GLY A 212 5.55 -12.90 -9.24
N ILE A 213 5.07 -13.99 -9.84
CA ILE A 213 5.18 -14.20 -11.29
C ILE A 213 4.11 -13.35 -11.99
N VAL A 214 4.56 -12.55 -12.97
CA VAL A 214 3.66 -11.87 -13.91
C VAL A 214 3.50 -12.75 -15.14
N THR A 215 2.25 -13.04 -15.50
CA THR A 215 1.91 -13.84 -16.67
C THR A 215 1.07 -13.02 -17.65
N THR A 216 1.52 -12.90 -18.90
CA THR A 216 0.76 -12.28 -19.99
C THR A 216 0.50 -13.30 -21.08
N GLN A 217 -0.76 -13.47 -21.49
CA GLN A 217 -1.20 -14.44 -22.47
C GLN A 217 -2.14 -13.80 -23.48
N PHE A 218 -1.99 -14.12 -24.77
CA PHE A 218 -2.90 -13.67 -25.82
C PHE A 218 -2.74 -14.47 -27.11
N THR A 219 -3.69 -14.33 -28.01
CA THR A 219 -3.60 -14.78 -29.40
C THR A 219 -3.24 -13.59 -30.29
N TRP A 220 -2.05 -13.64 -30.89
CA TRP A 220 -1.50 -12.65 -31.81
C TRP A 220 -1.79 -13.00 -33.28
N LEU A 221 -2.13 -11.98 -34.08
CA LEU A 221 -2.45 -12.12 -35.51
C LEU A 221 -3.45 -13.26 -35.79
N ASN A 222 -4.38 -13.48 -34.86
CA ASN A 222 -5.44 -14.50 -34.87
C ASN A 222 -4.96 -15.96 -34.97
N SER A 223 -3.66 -16.23 -34.91
CA SER A 223 -3.12 -17.55 -35.24
C SER A 223 -1.92 -17.98 -34.40
N ILE A 224 -1.35 -17.10 -33.58
CA ILE A 224 -0.19 -17.42 -32.73
C ILE A 224 -0.61 -17.22 -31.28
N ASP A 225 -0.71 -18.29 -30.51
CA ASP A 225 -0.87 -18.16 -29.06
C ASP A 225 0.49 -17.83 -28.45
N VAL A 226 0.54 -16.79 -27.61
CA VAL A 226 1.74 -16.29 -26.94
C VAL A 226 1.50 -16.26 -25.44
N LYS A 227 2.49 -16.73 -24.68
CA LYS A 227 2.51 -16.66 -23.22
C LYS A 227 3.90 -16.22 -22.74
N TYR A 228 3.95 -15.13 -22.00
CA TYR A 228 5.10 -14.68 -21.23
C TYR A 228 4.89 -14.99 -19.75
N GLU A 229 5.92 -15.51 -19.08
CA GLU A 229 6.05 -15.57 -17.62
C GLU A 229 7.33 -14.83 -17.23
N VAL A 230 7.21 -13.79 -16.40
CA VAL A 230 8.33 -12.97 -15.94
C VAL A 230 8.43 -13.06 -14.43
N LEU A 231 9.66 -13.21 -13.93
CA LEU A 231 9.93 -13.20 -12.49
C LEU A 231 11.29 -12.58 -12.16
N ALA A 232 11.36 -11.97 -10.98
CA ALA A 232 12.59 -11.67 -10.26
C ALA A 232 12.75 -12.72 -9.15
N HIS A 233 13.78 -13.55 -9.22
CA HIS A 233 13.85 -14.76 -8.40
C HIS A 233 14.02 -14.41 -6.91
N ARG A 234 13.31 -15.16 -6.03
CA ARG A 234 13.13 -14.76 -4.63
C ARG A 234 14.40 -14.91 -3.79
N THR A 235 15.09 -16.04 -3.90
CA THR A 235 16.29 -16.36 -3.08
C THR A 235 17.58 -16.11 -3.84
N GLU A 236 17.67 -16.50 -5.11
CA GLU A 236 18.71 -16.05 -6.05
C GLU A 236 18.48 -14.59 -6.49
N ILE A 237 18.74 -13.64 -5.60
CA ILE A 237 18.33 -12.23 -5.76
C ILE A 237 18.84 -11.54 -7.05
N ASN A 238 19.93 -12.03 -7.65
CA ASN A 238 20.50 -11.50 -8.90
C ASN A 238 19.86 -12.07 -10.18
N LEU A 239 18.93 -13.01 -10.08
CA LEU A 239 18.40 -13.78 -11.20
C LEU A 239 17.03 -13.25 -11.65
N GLY A 240 16.96 -12.81 -12.90
CA GLY A 240 15.72 -12.52 -13.63
C GLY A 240 15.42 -13.58 -14.68
N LEU A 241 14.14 -13.78 -15.00
CA LEU A 241 13.71 -14.75 -16.00
C LEU A 241 12.54 -14.22 -16.82
N VAL A 242 12.58 -14.45 -18.14
CA VAL A 242 11.47 -14.26 -19.07
C VAL A 242 11.29 -15.56 -19.85
N ASN A 243 10.20 -16.28 -19.57
CA ASN A 243 9.84 -17.49 -20.30
C ASN A 243 8.81 -17.17 -21.38
N LEU A 244 9.10 -17.51 -22.63
CA LEU A 244 8.22 -17.33 -23.77
C LEU A 244 7.78 -18.69 -24.31
N GLN A 245 6.47 -18.91 -24.32
CA GLN A 245 5.82 -20.04 -24.97
C GLN A 245 5.00 -19.53 -26.15
N ILE A 246 5.24 -20.08 -27.34
CA ILE A 246 4.53 -19.74 -28.57
C ILE A 246 3.92 -20.99 -29.20
N SER A 247 2.73 -20.87 -29.76
CA SER A 247 2.07 -21.98 -30.46
C SER A 247 1.41 -21.50 -31.75
N ASN A 248 1.73 -22.14 -32.88
CA ASN A 248 1.08 -21.86 -34.15
C ASN A 248 -0.27 -22.61 -34.23
N ARG A 249 -1.36 -21.86 -34.22
CA ARG A 249 -2.75 -22.34 -34.38
C ARG A 249 -3.30 -22.10 -35.78
N GLY A 250 -2.49 -21.52 -36.68
CA GLY A 250 -2.81 -21.33 -38.08
C GLY A 250 -2.83 -22.63 -38.87
N GLN A 251 -3.19 -22.53 -40.15
CA GLN A 251 -3.22 -23.68 -41.08
C GLN A 251 -1.93 -23.85 -41.89
N GLN A 252 -0.97 -22.95 -41.74
CA GLN A 252 0.28 -22.92 -42.49
C GLN A 252 1.45 -22.77 -41.52
N SER A 253 2.64 -23.23 -41.93
CA SER A 253 3.87 -22.93 -41.19
C SER A 253 4.14 -21.43 -41.22
N ILE A 254 4.76 -20.93 -40.16
CA ILE A 254 5.13 -19.51 -40.03
C ILE A 254 6.57 -19.40 -39.58
N ASP A 255 7.32 -18.55 -40.27
CA ASP A 255 8.67 -18.20 -39.86
C ASP A 255 8.61 -17.09 -38.82
N VAL A 256 9.26 -17.34 -37.69
CA VAL A 256 9.24 -16.49 -36.50
C VAL A 256 10.67 -16.19 -36.07
N ILE A 257 10.90 -14.95 -35.65
CA ILE A 257 12.17 -14.52 -35.07
C ILE A 257 11.90 -14.15 -33.61
N VAL A 258 12.57 -14.84 -32.69
CA VAL A 258 12.62 -14.43 -31.28
C VAL A 258 13.92 -13.67 -31.05
N THR A 259 13.85 -12.47 -30.49
CA THR A 259 15.03 -11.64 -30.23
C THR A 259 15.11 -11.27 -28.75
N ASP A 260 16.15 -11.77 -28.09
CA ASP A 260 16.61 -11.25 -26.80
C ASP A 260 17.50 -10.03 -27.04
N GLU A 261 17.16 -8.92 -26.42
CA GLU A 261 17.87 -7.66 -26.57
C GLU A 261 18.21 -7.06 -25.20
N LEU A 262 19.39 -6.46 -25.11
CA LEU A 262 19.78 -5.52 -24.07
C LEU A 262 20.12 -4.20 -24.75
N ASP A 263 19.18 -3.25 -24.65
CA ASP A 263 19.30 -1.90 -25.21
C ASP A 263 19.58 -0.89 -24.09
N PHE A 264 20.74 -0.24 -24.17
CA PHE A 264 21.13 0.77 -23.20
C PHE A 264 20.23 2.02 -23.22
N GLU A 265 19.56 2.36 -24.33
CA GLU A 265 18.70 3.56 -24.44
C GLU A 265 17.43 3.47 -23.56
N THR A 266 17.08 2.25 -23.14
CA THR A 266 16.02 2.03 -22.15
C THR A 266 16.40 2.47 -20.74
N SER A 267 17.70 2.63 -20.47
CA SER A 267 18.20 3.12 -19.19
C SER A 267 17.92 4.60 -18.98
N LYS A 268 18.03 5.04 -17.73
CA LYS A 268 17.97 6.45 -17.32
C LYS A 268 19.02 6.65 -16.25
N ARG A 269 19.77 7.75 -16.31
CA ARG A 269 20.80 8.12 -15.31
C ARG A 269 21.96 7.11 -15.20
N CYS A 270 22.24 6.42 -16.30
CA CYS A 270 23.35 5.49 -16.43
C CYS A 270 24.30 5.97 -17.52
N GLN A 271 25.57 5.61 -17.40
CA GLN A 271 26.58 5.69 -18.45
C GLN A 271 26.94 4.27 -18.94
N LEU A 272 27.05 4.11 -20.25
CA LEU A 272 27.41 2.83 -20.87
C LEU A 272 28.91 2.62 -20.80
N ASN A 273 29.32 1.45 -20.29
CA ASN A 273 30.73 1.05 -20.32
C ASN A 273 30.99 0.14 -21.53
N LYS A 274 30.10 -0.83 -21.79
CA LYS A 274 30.21 -1.78 -22.91
C LYS A 274 28.89 -2.50 -23.19
N ALA A 275 28.49 -2.61 -24.45
CA ALA A 275 27.50 -3.57 -24.94
C ALA A 275 28.21 -4.57 -25.86
N ALA A 276 28.11 -5.87 -25.56
CA ALA A 276 28.82 -6.90 -26.31
C ALA A 276 28.22 -8.30 -26.10
N PHE A 277 28.79 -9.30 -26.76
CA PHE A 277 28.44 -10.70 -26.58
C PHE A 277 29.68 -11.59 -26.50
N ASP A 278 29.48 -12.81 -26.02
CA ASP A 278 30.45 -13.89 -26.11
C ASP A 278 29.79 -15.17 -26.67
N ASP A 279 30.49 -16.31 -26.59
CA ASP A 279 30.00 -17.57 -27.13
C ASP A 279 28.68 -18.02 -26.48
N GLN A 280 28.42 -17.64 -25.23
CA GLN A 280 27.30 -18.14 -24.43
C GLN A 280 26.13 -17.16 -24.34
N GLY A 281 26.36 -15.86 -24.42
CA GLY A 281 25.30 -14.87 -24.20
C GLY A 281 25.67 -13.45 -24.60
N ILE A 282 24.76 -12.52 -24.30
CA ILE A 282 24.91 -11.08 -24.53
C ILE A 282 24.99 -10.35 -23.19
N TYR A 283 25.65 -9.19 -23.15
CA TYR A 283 25.80 -8.44 -21.92
C TYR A 283 25.97 -6.94 -22.12
N VAL A 284 25.57 -6.19 -21.10
CA VAL A 284 25.82 -4.76 -20.97
C VAL A 284 26.46 -4.49 -19.61
N THR A 285 27.55 -3.74 -19.60
CA THR A 285 28.15 -3.17 -18.38
C THR A 285 27.98 -1.67 -18.39
N PHE A 286 27.64 -1.10 -17.25
CA PHE A 286 27.27 0.31 -17.08
C PHE A 286 27.67 0.81 -15.69
N SER A 287 27.58 2.11 -15.48
CA SER A 287 27.73 2.77 -14.18
C SER A 287 26.63 3.82 -14.03
N PRO A 288 26.27 4.25 -12.81
CA PRO A 288 25.44 5.45 -12.66
C PRO A 288 26.20 6.69 -13.17
N HIS A 289 25.48 7.74 -13.56
CA HIS A 289 26.11 9.02 -13.88
C HIS A 289 26.92 9.54 -12.68
N ASP A 290 28.10 10.10 -12.97
CA ASP A 290 29.02 10.71 -12.00
C ASP A 290 29.48 9.78 -10.86
N LEU A 291 29.34 8.46 -11.03
CA LEU A 291 29.77 7.41 -10.10
C LEU A 291 30.50 6.26 -10.83
N ASP A 292 31.65 6.57 -11.40
CA ASP A 292 32.48 5.65 -12.19
C ASP A 292 33.12 4.51 -11.38
N TYR A 293 33.15 4.62 -10.05
CA TYR A 293 33.58 3.55 -9.14
C TYR A 293 32.46 2.55 -8.76
N VAL A 294 31.23 2.82 -9.20
CA VAL A 294 30.09 1.88 -9.06
C VAL A 294 29.90 1.16 -10.40
N HIS A 295 29.80 -0.15 -10.36
CA HIS A 295 29.76 -0.99 -11.55
C HIS A 295 28.49 -1.83 -11.59
N GLY A 296 27.75 -1.74 -12.69
CA GLY A 296 26.59 -2.57 -13.01
C GLY A 296 26.87 -3.50 -14.20
N ALA A 297 26.30 -4.69 -14.17
CA ALA A 297 26.30 -5.63 -15.27
C ALA A 297 24.98 -6.37 -15.39
N ILE A 298 24.52 -6.54 -16.64
CA ILE A 298 23.43 -7.42 -17.02
C ILE A 298 23.99 -8.41 -18.04
N TYR A 299 23.86 -9.71 -17.77
CA TYR A 299 24.24 -10.78 -18.68
C TYR A 299 23.03 -11.67 -18.96
N SER A 300 22.74 -11.91 -20.24
CA SER A 300 21.59 -12.69 -20.69
C SER A 300 22.01 -13.95 -21.45
N THR A 301 21.43 -15.08 -21.07
CA THR A 301 21.56 -16.38 -21.76
C THR A 301 20.19 -16.82 -22.26
N LEU A 302 20.11 -17.31 -23.50
CA LEU A 302 18.92 -17.97 -24.04
C LEU A 302 19.02 -19.50 -23.90
N ILE A 303 18.01 -20.10 -23.29
CA ILE A 303 17.81 -21.56 -23.22
C ILE A 303 16.77 -21.95 -24.26
N SER A 304 17.18 -22.76 -25.24
CA SER A 304 16.32 -23.34 -26.29
C SER A 304 16.86 -24.70 -26.75
N SER A 305 15.98 -25.61 -27.20
CA SER A 305 16.33 -26.97 -27.64
C SER A 305 16.82 -27.06 -29.09
N ASP A 306 16.49 -26.08 -29.94
CA ASP A 306 16.43 -26.31 -31.39
C ASP A 306 17.50 -25.57 -32.20
N ALA A 307 18.10 -24.50 -31.68
CA ALA A 307 19.10 -23.72 -32.42
C ALA A 307 20.03 -22.89 -31.51
N SER A 308 21.25 -22.65 -31.98
CA SER A 308 22.15 -21.65 -31.39
C SER A 308 21.76 -20.25 -31.90
N PRO A 309 21.64 -19.24 -31.02
CA PRO A 309 21.22 -17.91 -31.44
C PRO A 309 22.33 -17.17 -32.20
N CYS A 310 21.93 -16.42 -33.22
CA CYS A 310 22.80 -15.46 -33.90
C CYS A 310 22.93 -14.21 -33.04
N LYS A 311 24.15 -13.78 -32.74
CA LYS A 311 24.40 -12.61 -31.87
C LYS A 311 24.91 -11.43 -32.69
N SER A 312 24.53 -10.23 -32.30
CA SER A 312 25.02 -8.98 -32.87
C SER A 312 25.11 -7.90 -31.81
N SER A 313 26.02 -6.95 -31.98
CA SER A 313 26.08 -5.74 -31.16
C SER A 313 26.36 -4.53 -32.04
N ASN A 314 25.80 -3.39 -31.65
CA ASN A 314 26.21 -2.07 -32.10
C ASN A 314 26.74 -1.27 -30.88
N GLU A 315 26.81 0.06 -30.96
CA GLU A 315 27.37 0.89 -29.89
C GLU A 315 26.58 0.82 -28.57
N THR A 316 25.24 0.75 -28.62
CA THR A 316 24.35 0.84 -27.43
C THR A 316 23.49 -0.41 -27.21
N VAL A 317 23.34 -1.25 -28.24
CA VAL A 317 22.47 -2.42 -28.24
C VAL A 317 23.28 -3.68 -28.49
N THR A 318 22.98 -4.72 -27.72
CA THR A 318 23.41 -6.09 -28.02
C THR A 318 22.21 -7.02 -28.05
N SER A 319 22.19 -7.95 -28.99
CA SER A 319 21.05 -8.85 -29.21
C SER A 319 21.49 -10.25 -29.59
N GLN A 320 20.62 -11.21 -29.33
CA GLN A 320 20.73 -12.58 -29.79
C GLN A 320 19.37 -13.09 -30.26
N SER A 321 19.33 -13.65 -31.47
CA SER A 321 18.08 -14.03 -32.13
C SER A 321 18.04 -15.49 -32.55
N LEU A 322 16.87 -16.10 -32.40
CA LEU A 322 16.54 -17.44 -32.88
C LEU A 322 15.54 -17.32 -34.03
N GLN A 323 15.89 -17.86 -35.19
CA GLN A 323 14.99 -17.98 -36.33
C GLN A 323 14.40 -19.38 -36.36
N LEU A 324 13.08 -19.46 -36.39
CA LEU A 324 12.33 -20.70 -36.20
C LEU A 324 11.27 -20.80 -37.29
N SER A 325 11.03 -22.02 -37.79
CA SER A 325 9.85 -22.31 -38.63
C SER A 325 8.87 -23.13 -37.81
N LEU A 326 7.76 -22.50 -37.42
CA LEU A 326 6.74 -23.14 -36.59
C LEU A 326 5.70 -23.82 -37.47
N GLU A 327 5.74 -25.14 -37.48
CA GLU A 327 4.73 -25.97 -38.16
C GLU A 327 3.33 -25.79 -37.54
N CYS A 328 2.30 -26.16 -38.31
CA CYS A 328 0.92 -26.13 -37.84
C CYS A 328 0.74 -26.97 -36.56
N ASN A 329 0.17 -26.36 -35.51
CA ASN A 329 0.01 -26.92 -34.15
C ASN A 329 1.31 -27.19 -33.38
N ALA A 330 2.46 -26.74 -33.87
CA ALA A 330 3.71 -26.81 -33.12
C ALA A 330 3.67 -25.82 -31.93
N ASN A 331 4.27 -26.24 -30.82
CA ASN A 331 4.53 -25.37 -29.67
C ASN A 331 6.05 -25.26 -29.52
N PHE A 332 6.52 -24.08 -29.13
CA PHE A 332 7.92 -23.80 -28.90
C PHE A 332 8.08 -23.00 -27.60
N GLU A 333 9.12 -23.32 -26.83
CA GLU A 333 9.44 -22.68 -25.57
C GLU A 333 10.89 -22.18 -25.63
N VAL A 334 11.11 -20.93 -25.26
CA VAL A 334 12.43 -20.31 -25.13
C VAL A 334 12.45 -19.48 -23.87
N THR A 335 13.53 -19.59 -23.12
CA THR A 335 13.68 -18.88 -21.85
C THR A 335 14.91 -18.01 -21.88
N LYS A 336 14.71 -16.73 -21.58
CA LYS A 336 15.76 -15.78 -21.29
C LYS A 336 16.04 -15.83 -19.79
N VAL A 337 17.30 -16.13 -19.44
CA VAL A 337 17.79 -16.17 -18.06
C VAL A 337 18.84 -15.08 -17.90
N VAL A 338 18.62 -14.18 -16.94
CA VAL A 338 19.43 -12.96 -16.80
C VAL A 338 20.07 -12.89 -15.43
N GLY A 339 21.37 -12.64 -15.38
CA GLY A 339 22.06 -12.20 -14.18
C GLY A 339 22.18 -10.68 -14.17
N VAL A 340 21.75 -10.04 -13.09
CA VAL A 340 21.81 -8.58 -12.88
C VAL A 340 22.57 -8.30 -11.59
N VAL A 341 23.63 -7.50 -11.68
CA VAL A 341 24.57 -7.30 -10.57
C VAL A 341 25.04 -5.86 -10.52
N SER A 342 25.09 -5.30 -9.31
CA SER A 342 25.79 -4.05 -8.98
C SER A 342 26.89 -4.34 -7.96
N SER A 343 27.99 -3.60 -8.05
CA SER A 343 29.06 -3.62 -7.06
C SER A 343 28.59 -3.21 -5.65
N ASP A 344 27.49 -2.46 -5.54
CA ASP A 344 26.92 -2.05 -4.25
C ASP A 344 26.38 -3.22 -3.43
N LEU A 345 26.10 -4.38 -4.07
CA LEU A 345 25.64 -5.57 -3.35
C LEU A 345 26.74 -6.16 -2.46
N ASP A 346 27.98 -6.14 -2.92
CA ASP A 346 29.16 -6.57 -2.17
C ASP A 346 30.39 -5.75 -2.60
N PRO A 347 30.56 -4.54 -2.02
CA PRO A 347 31.66 -3.64 -2.38
C PRO A 347 33.05 -4.21 -2.06
N ASN A 348 33.13 -5.23 -1.20
CA ASN A 348 34.39 -5.87 -0.85
C ASN A 348 34.85 -6.88 -1.92
N SER A 349 33.89 -7.55 -2.56
CA SER A 349 34.16 -8.56 -3.60
C SER A 349 34.10 -7.99 -5.02
N PHE A 350 33.24 -7.02 -5.28
CA PHE A 350 33.01 -6.46 -6.62
C PHE A 350 33.68 -5.10 -6.77
N LYS A 351 34.91 -5.08 -7.33
CA LYS A 351 35.75 -3.88 -7.42
C LYS A 351 35.90 -3.34 -8.84
N SER A 352 35.36 -4.05 -9.82
CA SER A 352 35.50 -3.71 -11.24
C SER A 352 34.27 -4.16 -12.04
N SER A 353 34.12 -3.60 -13.25
CA SER A 353 33.10 -4.04 -14.20
C SER A 353 33.25 -5.51 -14.61
N ASP A 354 34.46 -6.08 -14.58
CA ASP A 354 34.65 -7.51 -14.86
C ASP A 354 34.14 -8.38 -13.71
N ASP A 355 34.36 -8.00 -12.45
CA ASP A 355 33.88 -8.77 -11.28
C ASP A 355 32.36 -8.95 -11.31
N VAL A 356 31.62 -7.85 -11.52
CA VAL A 356 30.15 -7.89 -11.61
C VAL A 356 29.68 -8.64 -12.86
N LEU A 357 30.38 -8.51 -13.99
CA LEU A 357 30.04 -9.21 -15.23
C LEU A 357 30.25 -10.72 -15.10
N GLN A 358 31.37 -11.18 -14.52
CA GLN A 358 31.62 -12.60 -14.30
C GLN A 358 30.58 -13.21 -13.34
N TYR A 359 30.17 -12.45 -12.31
CA TYR A 359 29.11 -12.90 -11.41
C TYR A 359 27.75 -12.94 -12.12
N ALA A 360 27.38 -11.90 -12.88
CA ALA A 360 26.15 -11.86 -13.67
C ALA A 360 26.07 -13.06 -14.64
N LYS A 361 27.18 -13.33 -15.34
CA LYS A 361 27.33 -14.47 -16.22
C LYS A 361 27.12 -15.79 -15.49
N LYS A 362 27.81 -15.99 -14.36
CA LYS A 362 27.67 -17.18 -13.51
C LYS A 362 26.22 -17.41 -13.08
N ILE A 363 25.50 -16.37 -12.69
CA ILE A 363 24.09 -16.46 -12.30
C ILE A 363 23.20 -16.87 -13.47
N SER A 364 23.36 -16.23 -14.63
CA SER A 364 22.55 -16.55 -15.83
C SER A 364 22.74 -17.99 -16.33
N GLN A 365 23.89 -18.61 -16.02
CA GLN A 365 24.28 -19.96 -16.45
C GLN A 365 24.12 -21.01 -15.34
N LYS A 366 23.62 -20.62 -14.16
CA LYS A 366 23.52 -21.51 -12.99
C LYS A 366 22.55 -22.67 -13.23
N TYR A 367 21.50 -22.42 -14.03
CA TYR A 367 20.42 -23.36 -14.25
C TYR A 367 20.30 -23.70 -15.74
N ASN A 368 20.20 -25.00 -16.03
CA ASN A 368 19.96 -25.51 -17.39
C ASN A 368 18.50 -25.95 -17.59
N ASN A 369 17.67 -25.83 -16.54
CA ASN A 369 16.26 -26.22 -16.54
C ASN A 369 15.41 -25.14 -15.88
N VAL A 370 14.48 -24.61 -16.65
CA VAL A 370 13.53 -23.54 -16.29
C VAL A 370 12.65 -23.95 -15.11
N ASP A 371 12.19 -25.21 -15.09
CA ASP A 371 11.35 -25.73 -14.02
C ASP A 371 12.08 -25.68 -12.67
N GLN A 372 13.41 -25.81 -12.64
CA GLN A 372 14.18 -25.69 -11.39
C GLN A 372 14.12 -24.26 -10.85
N ILE A 373 14.31 -23.26 -11.73
CA ILE A 373 14.26 -21.83 -11.36
C ILE A 373 12.88 -21.47 -10.82
N ILE A 374 11.82 -21.86 -11.52
CA ILE A 374 10.45 -21.54 -11.14
C ILE A 374 10.07 -22.24 -9.81
N ASN A 375 10.46 -23.50 -9.61
CA ASN A 375 10.15 -24.21 -8.37
C ASN A 375 10.89 -23.63 -7.17
N SER A 376 12.20 -23.36 -7.27
CA SER A 376 12.96 -22.75 -6.17
C SER A 376 12.47 -21.34 -5.83
N HIS A 377 12.00 -20.59 -6.83
CA HIS A 377 11.38 -19.28 -6.63
C HIS A 377 10.08 -19.39 -5.81
N LYS A 378 9.20 -20.32 -6.18
CA LYS A 378 7.93 -20.58 -5.49
C LYS A 378 8.15 -21.07 -4.07
N GLU A 379 9.13 -21.94 -3.86
CA GLU A 379 9.54 -22.38 -2.53
C GLU A 379 9.97 -21.18 -1.66
N GLY A 380 10.84 -20.31 -2.18
CA GLY A 380 11.28 -19.12 -1.44
C GLY A 380 10.15 -18.14 -1.08
N TRP A 381 9.14 -17.99 -1.94
CA TRP A 381 7.95 -17.21 -1.60
C TRP A 381 7.04 -17.91 -0.59
N SER A 382 6.89 -19.22 -0.73
CA SER A 382 6.07 -20.02 0.16
C SER A 382 6.65 -20.08 1.58
N GLU A 383 7.98 -20.04 1.73
CA GLU A 383 8.66 -19.97 3.02
C GLU A 383 8.37 -18.66 3.74
N ILE A 384 8.48 -17.52 3.04
CA ILE A 384 8.22 -16.22 3.68
C ILE A 384 6.74 -15.99 4.00
N LEU A 385 5.83 -16.48 3.14
CA LEU A 385 4.39 -16.46 3.39
C LEU A 385 3.94 -17.58 4.35
N GLN A 386 4.86 -18.41 4.85
CA GLN A 386 4.59 -19.48 5.83
C GLN A 386 3.48 -20.45 5.38
N HIS A 387 3.37 -20.72 4.07
CA HIS A 387 2.33 -21.56 3.45
C HIS A 387 0.87 -21.15 3.78
N SER A 388 0.61 -19.92 4.21
CA SER A 388 -0.73 -19.46 4.62
C SER A 388 -0.99 -18.02 4.18
N PRO A 389 -2.26 -17.62 3.92
CA PRO A 389 -2.57 -16.20 3.96
C PRO A 389 -2.27 -15.64 5.35
N LEU A 390 -1.37 -14.67 5.45
CA LEU A 390 -1.00 -14.03 6.72
C LEU A 390 -2.12 -13.15 7.29
N ILE A 391 -3.05 -12.68 6.44
CA ILE A 391 -4.26 -11.95 6.83
C ILE A 391 -5.44 -12.43 6.00
N THR A 392 -6.59 -12.64 6.65
CA THR A 392 -7.85 -13.01 6.00
C THR A 392 -9.02 -12.23 6.58
N PHE A 393 -9.79 -11.57 5.69
CA PHE A 393 -11.10 -11.01 6.00
C PHE A 393 -12.18 -11.87 5.31
N PRO A 394 -12.88 -12.76 6.03
CA PRO A 394 -13.78 -13.73 5.41
C PRO A 394 -15.00 -13.09 4.72
N SER A 395 -15.49 -11.97 5.28
CA SER A 395 -16.73 -11.32 4.82
C SER A 395 -16.50 -10.03 4.02
N ASP A 396 -15.26 -9.56 3.89
CA ASP A 396 -14.93 -8.34 3.14
C ASP A 396 -13.87 -8.62 2.05
N PRO A 397 -14.29 -8.75 0.78
CA PRO A 397 -13.39 -9.12 -0.31
C PRO A 397 -12.40 -7.99 -0.69
N LEU A 398 -12.75 -6.72 -0.46
CA LEU A 398 -11.87 -5.57 -0.75
C LEU A 398 -10.74 -5.48 0.29
N LEU A 399 -11.09 -5.56 1.58
CA LEU A 399 -10.08 -5.59 2.65
C LEU A 399 -9.19 -6.84 2.55
N ASN A 400 -9.77 -7.99 2.19
CA ASN A 400 -9.00 -9.21 1.97
C ASN A 400 -7.99 -9.06 0.81
N LEU A 401 -8.39 -8.43 -0.30
CA LEU A 401 -7.48 -8.11 -1.40
C LEU A 401 -6.40 -7.13 -0.95
N GLY A 402 -6.78 -6.01 -0.35
CA GLY A 402 -5.87 -4.96 0.08
C GLY A 402 -4.80 -5.45 1.07
N ALA A 403 -5.18 -6.29 2.02
CA ALA A 403 -4.26 -6.81 3.03
C ALA A 403 -3.22 -7.75 2.40
N ARG A 404 -3.67 -8.68 1.56
CA ARG A 404 -2.77 -9.64 0.87
C ARG A 404 -1.86 -8.94 -0.14
N ALA A 405 -2.40 -7.97 -0.90
CA ALA A 405 -1.62 -7.16 -1.82
C ALA A 405 -0.57 -6.32 -1.08
N SER A 406 -0.91 -5.74 0.08
CA SER A 406 0.02 -4.92 0.86
C SER A 406 1.20 -5.71 1.42
N ILE A 407 0.95 -6.91 1.93
CA ILE A 407 2.03 -7.82 2.32
C ILE A 407 2.89 -8.16 1.11
N PHE A 408 2.28 -8.56 -0.01
CA PHE A 408 3.01 -8.92 -1.22
C PHE A 408 3.89 -7.76 -1.73
N HIS A 409 3.34 -6.56 -1.90
CA HIS A 409 4.07 -5.42 -2.47
C HIS A 409 5.23 -4.95 -1.58
N LEU A 410 5.08 -4.96 -0.25
CA LEU A 410 6.19 -4.67 0.66
C LEU A 410 7.28 -5.75 0.61
N LEU A 411 6.89 -7.04 0.61
CA LEU A 411 7.84 -8.14 0.51
C LEU A 411 8.55 -8.21 -0.84
N ALA A 412 7.88 -7.84 -1.94
CA ALA A 412 8.48 -7.79 -3.28
C ALA A 412 9.58 -6.72 -3.38
N ASN A 413 9.51 -5.66 -2.58
CA ASN A 413 10.46 -4.54 -2.62
C ASN A 413 11.48 -4.55 -1.49
N THR A 414 11.47 -5.56 -0.62
CA THR A 414 12.42 -5.73 0.49
C THR A 414 13.04 -7.11 0.46
N ARG A 415 14.18 -7.29 1.13
CA ARG A 415 14.84 -8.60 1.27
C ARG A 415 15.46 -8.73 2.66
N PRO A 416 15.60 -9.95 3.20
CA PRO A 416 16.01 -10.13 4.59
C PRO A 416 17.43 -9.62 4.78
N ASP A 417 17.64 -8.87 5.86
CA ASP A 417 18.95 -8.40 6.35
C ASP A 417 19.79 -7.63 5.32
N ALA A 418 19.18 -7.01 4.31
CA ALA A 418 19.92 -6.17 3.38
C ALA A 418 20.69 -5.06 4.09
N GLN A 419 21.88 -4.75 3.57
CA GLN A 419 22.87 -3.87 4.17
C GLN A 419 23.26 -2.72 3.24
N GLY A 420 23.84 -1.67 3.80
CA GLY A 420 24.37 -0.55 3.04
C GLY A 420 23.30 0.19 2.24
N VAL A 421 23.72 0.84 1.16
CA VAL A 421 22.81 1.56 0.24
C VAL A 421 21.73 0.67 -0.37
N THR A 422 21.99 -0.63 -0.49
CA THR A 422 21.03 -1.58 -1.08
C THR A 422 19.86 -1.93 -0.15
N GLY A 423 19.89 -1.49 1.12
CA GLY A 423 18.73 -1.54 2.02
C GLY A 423 17.76 -0.37 1.85
N ALA A 424 18.11 0.63 1.04
CA ALA A 424 17.26 1.78 0.76
C ALA A 424 15.93 1.36 0.12
N LEU A 425 14.82 1.89 0.64
CA LEU A 425 13.48 1.68 0.09
C LEU A 425 12.80 3.03 -0.15
N GLY A 426 12.73 3.43 -1.41
CA GLY A 426 11.93 4.59 -1.82
C GLY A 426 10.44 4.23 -1.94
N VAL A 427 9.58 5.24 -1.92
CA VAL A 427 8.11 5.06 -1.92
C VAL A 427 7.57 4.34 -3.15
N GLY A 428 8.25 4.46 -4.30
CA GLY A 428 7.94 3.77 -5.57
C GLY A 428 8.45 2.32 -5.67
N GLY A 429 9.23 1.86 -4.69
CA GLY A 429 9.93 0.57 -4.73
C GLY A 429 10.88 0.43 -5.92
N LEU A 430 11.06 -0.79 -6.39
CA LEU A 430 11.90 -1.15 -7.55
C LEU A 430 11.10 -1.27 -8.85
N SER A 431 10.07 -0.42 -9.01
CA SER A 431 9.20 -0.40 -10.20
C SER A 431 8.93 0.99 -10.78
N SER A 432 9.42 2.04 -10.12
CA SER A 432 9.16 3.44 -10.42
C SER A 432 10.32 4.32 -9.96
N ASP A 433 10.52 5.45 -10.64
CA ASP A 433 11.38 6.54 -10.18
C ASP A 433 10.59 7.71 -9.54
N SER A 434 9.33 7.48 -9.14
CA SER A 434 8.57 8.42 -8.31
C SER A 434 9.38 8.87 -7.09
N TYR A 435 9.30 10.17 -6.76
CA TYR A 435 10.12 10.79 -5.72
C TYR A 435 11.63 10.54 -5.87
N ALA A 436 12.11 10.38 -7.12
CA ALA A 436 13.51 10.08 -7.43
C ALA A 436 14.04 8.80 -6.77
N GLY A 437 13.17 7.91 -6.27
CA GLY A 437 13.56 6.74 -5.48
C GLY A 437 14.21 7.08 -4.13
N MET A 438 14.07 8.33 -3.66
CA MET A 438 14.60 8.78 -2.37
C MET A 438 13.86 8.13 -1.20
N VAL A 439 14.55 8.02 -0.06
CA VAL A 439 14.04 7.43 1.18
C VAL A 439 13.63 8.53 2.14
N PHE A 440 12.36 8.48 2.55
CA PHE A 440 11.71 9.42 3.46
C PHE A 440 11.45 8.74 4.81
N TRP A 441 10.87 9.48 5.76
CA TRP A 441 10.30 8.90 6.99
C TRP A 441 9.25 7.80 6.71
N ASP A 442 8.68 7.78 5.50
CA ASP A 442 7.83 6.71 4.95
C ASP A 442 8.36 5.30 5.19
N ALA A 443 9.66 5.10 4.92
CA ALA A 443 10.28 3.81 5.12
C ALA A 443 10.23 3.40 6.60
N ASP A 444 10.65 4.31 7.48
CA ASP A 444 10.87 4.05 8.89
C ASP A 444 9.56 3.94 9.70
N LEU A 445 8.55 4.75 9.37
CA LEU A 445 7.30 4.81 10.11
C LEU A 445 6.20 3.91 9.51
N TRP A 446 6.10 3.87 8.17
CA TRP A 446 4.95 3.25 7.51
C TRP A 446 5.26 1.84 7.04
N MET A 447 6.28 1.71 6.19
CA MET A 447 6.62 0.45 5.56
C MET A 447 7.24 -0.54 6.55
N LEU A 448 8.16 -0.08 7.40
CA LEU A 448 8.78 -0.90 8.44
C LEU A 448 7.75 -1.44 9.42
N ASN A 449 6.93 -0.57 10.01
CA ASN A 449 5.96 -0.98 11.03
C ASN A 449 4.83 -1.84 10.45
N GLY A 450 4.48 -1.65 9.17
CA GLY A 450 3.53 -2.51 8.47
C GLY A 450 4.05 -3.93 8.24
N ILE A 451 5.34 -4.11 7.96
CA ILE A 451 5.91 -5.44 7.64
C ILE A 451 6.61 -6.12 8.82
N LEU A 452 7.02 -5.37 9.85
CA LEU A 452 7.71 -5.89 11.04
C LEU A 452 7.00 -7.09 11.68
N PRO A 453 5.67 -7.08 11.89
CA PRO A 453 4.96 -8.23 12.46
C PRO A 453 5.07 -9.50 11.61
N PHE A 454 5.23 -9.39 10.29
CA PHE A 454 5.15 -10.54 9.38
C PHE A 454 6.52 -11.03 8.90
N ALA A 455 7.47 -10.11 8.68
CA ALA A 455 8.80 -10.42 8.21
C ALA A 455 9.85 -9.50 8.87
N PRO A 456 10.25 -9.75 10.13
CA PRO A 456 11.16 -8.86 10.84
C PRO A 456 12.53 -8.67 10.19
N ALA A 457 13.08 -9.70 9.54
CA ALA A 457 14.34 -9.58 8.80
C ALA A 457 14.23 -8.62 7.60
N HIS A 458 13.05 -8.48 7.02
CA HIS A 458 12.78 -7.48 5.98
C HIS A 458 12.72 -6.08 6.57
N ALA A 459 11.98 -5.89 7.67
CA ALA A 459 11.92 -4.63 8.40
C ALA A 459 13.33 -4.16 8.83
N LYS A 460 14.18 -5.07 9.29
CA LYS A 460 15.56 -4.78 9.69
C LYS A 460 16.41 -4.16 8.57
N SER A 461 16.14 -4.48 7.30
CA SER A 461 16.89 -3.91 6.17
C SER A 461 16.76 -2.38 6.07
N LEU A 462 15.61 -1.81 6.44
CA LEU A 462 15.38 -0.38 6.39
C LEU A 462 16.21 0.35 7.46
N VAL A 463 16.34 -0.23 8.67
CA VAL A 463 17.23 0.31 9.72
C VAL A 463 18.70 0.12 9.38
N ASN A 464 19.08 -0.98 8.72
CA ASN A 464 20.46 -1.15 8.26
C ASN A 464 20.87 -0.07 7.24
N TYR A 465 19.92 0.42 6.42
CA TYR A 465 20.17 1.58 5.56
C TYR A 465 20.38 2.87 6.37
N ARG A 466 19.58 3.13 7.40
CA ARG A 466 19.79 4.30 8.29
C ARG A 466 21.08 4.22 9.09
N LEU A 467 21.51 3.01 9.46
CA LEU A 467 22.82 2.75 10.04
C LEU A 467 23.94 3.06 9.02
N HIS A 468 23.77 2.69 7.76
CA HIS A 468 24.73 3.00 6.70
C HIS A 468 24.93 4.50 6.50
N THR A 469 23.85 5.28 6.54
CA THR A 469 23.90 6.75 6.39
C THR A 469 24.14 7.49 7.71
N HIS A 470 24.28 6.79 8.83
CA HIS A 470 24.40 7.41 10.15
C HIS A 470 25.64 8.30 10.31
N ASN A 471 26.80 7.87 9.80
CA ASN A 471 28.00 8.71 9.83
C ASN A 471 27.78 10.04 9.09
N GLN A 472 27.09 10.01 7.95
CA GLN A 472 26.75 11.23 7.24
C GLN A 472 25.74 12.08 8.02
N ALA A 473 24.78 11.46 8.72
CA ALA A 473 23.86 12.18 9.60
C ALA A 473 24.57 12.90 10.76
N ILE A 474 25.67 12.36 11.27
CA ILE A 474 26.55 13.05 12.24
C ILE A 474 27.25 14.24 11.57
N GLU A 475 27.79 14.06 10.36
CA GLU A 475 28.44 15.12 9.59
C GLU A 475 27.48 16.23 9.12
N ASN A 476 26.20 15.92 8.99
CA ASN A 476 25.15 16.88 8.63
C ASN A 476 24.83 17.88 9.76
N VAL A 477 25.25 17.58 11.00
CA VAL A 477 25.01 18.47 12.14
C VAL A 477 25.85 19.75 11.98
N PRO A 478 25.26 20.95 12.15
CA PRO A 478 25.98 22.23 12.04
C PRO A 478 27.16 22.35 12.99
N GLU A 479 28.16 23.14 12.60
CA GLU A 479 29.26 23.51 13.48
C GLU A 479 28.74 24.14 14.78
N GLY A 480 29.17 23.59 15.93
CA GLY A 480 28.72 24.02 17.25
C GLY A 480 27.60 23.18 17.86
N TYR A 481 27.03 22.23 17.11
CA TYR A 481 26.11 21.21 17.59
C TYR A 481 26.74 19.81 17.55
N ASN A 482 26.17 18.86 18.28
CA ASN A 482 26.56 17.45 18.35
C ASN A 482 25.36 16.54 18.09
N GLY A 483 25.62 15.24 17.85
CA GLY A 483 24.58 14.24 17.60
C GLY A 483 24.47 13.89 16.12
N ALA A 484 23.26 13.58 15.67
CA ALA A 484 22.98 13.22 14.28
C ALA A 484 21.66 13.82 13.78
N VAL A 485 21.64 14.33 12.54
CA VAL A 485 20.45 14.84 11.87
C VAL A 485 20.32 14.24 10.47
N TYR A 486 19.18 13.62 10.19
CA TYR A 486 18.95 12.96 8.91
C TYR A 486 18.29 13.93 7.90
N PRO A 487 18.64 13.85 6.60
CA PRO A 487 17.98 14.67 5.59
C PRO A 487 16.56 14.20 5.35
N TRP A 488 15.64 15.13 5.09
CA TRP A 488 14.24 14.82 4.79
C TRP A 488 14.09 13.80 3.65
N THR A 489 14.84 14.01 2.56
CA THR A 489 15.00 13.03 1.48
C THR A 489 16.42 12.49 1.48
N SER A 490 16.56 11.18 1.67
CA SER A 490 17.86 10.52 1.71
C SER A 490 18.07 9.63 0.49
N GLY A 491 19.25 9.70 -0.13
CA GLY A 491 19.67 8.77 -1.16
C GLY A 491 20.99 8.07 -0.79
N ARG A 492 21.89 7.91 -1.76
CA ARG A 492 23.13 7.14 -1.60
C ARG A 492 23.98 7.56 -0.40
N PHE A 493 24.21 8.86 -0.25
CA PHE A 493 25.15 9.38 0.75
C PHE A 493 24.48 9.79 2.06
N GLY A 494 23.19 10.13 2.03
CA GLY A 494 22.48 10.65 3.21
C GLY A 494 22.91 12.05 3.62
N ASN A 495 23.48 12.84 2.71
CA ASN A 495 23.85 14.24 2.94
C ASN A 495 22.62 15.16 2.83
N CYS A 496 22.68 16.34 3.45
CA CYS A 496 21.68 17.37 3.22
C CYS A 496 21.77 17.90 1.79
N THR A 497 20.61 18.05 1.15
CA THR A 497 20.51 18.51 -0.24
C THR A 497 19.32 19.46 -0.41
N ALA A 498 19.11 19.94 -1.64
CA ALA A 498 18.10 20.95 -1.95
C ALA A 498 16.67 20.38 -1.99
N THR A 499 16.55 19.07 -2.25
CA THR A 499 15.30 18.32 -2.04
C THR A 499 15.21 17.70 -0.64
N GLY A 500 16.33 17.63 0.09
CA GLY A 500 16.43 16.97 1.40
C GLY A 500 17.18 17.82 2.42
N PRO A 501 16.63 18.98 2.84
CA PRO A 501 17.24 19.76 3.92
C PRO A 501 17.25 18.92 5.21
N CYS A 502 18.29 19.11 6.04
CA CYS A 502 18.35 18.50 7.37
C CYS A 502 17.87 19.44 8.49
N LEU A 503 17.81 20.74 8.19
CA LEU A 503 17.58 21.79 9.18
C LEU A 503 16.43 22.68 8.72
N ASP A 504 15.78 23.28 9.69
CA ASP A 504 14.73 24.28 9.56
C ASP A 504 13.55 23.82 8.68
N TYR A 505 13.27 22.51 8.74
CA TYR A 505 12.25 21.82 7.97
C TYR A 505 11.66 20.66 8.80
N GLU A 506 11.47 19.47 8.21
CA GLU A 506 10.78 18.32 8.81
C GLU A 506 11.71 17.45 9.68
N TYR A 507 11.97 17.90 10.92
CA TYR A 507 12.85 17.21 11.88
C TYR A 507 12.31 15.87 12.39
N HIS A 508 11.01 15.61 12.27
CA HIS A 508 10.40 14.37 12.77
C HIS A 508 10.89 13.10 12.06
N ILE A 509 11.65 13.20 10.96
CA ILE A 509 12.36 12.07 10.39
C ILE A 509 13.34 11.42 11.39
N ASN A 510 14.03 12.20 12.21
CA ASN A 510 14.92 11.69 13.26
C ASN A 510 14.15 10.86 14.30
N MET A 511 12.90 11.25 14.58
CA MET A 511 12.00 10.48 15.45
C MET A 511 11.58 9.17 14.78
N ALA A 512 11.22 9.19 13.50
CA ALA A 512 10.84 7.99 12.75
C ALA A 512 11.99 6.96 12.71
N VAL A 513 13.22 7.41 12.44
CA VAL A 513 14.44 6.55 12.46
C VAL A 513 14.67 5.96 13.86
N SER A 514 14.56 6.78 14.90
CA SER A 514 14.71 6.33 16.29
C SER A 514 13.66 5.30 16.67
N MET A 515 12.39 5.55 16.29
CA MET A 515 11.26 4.65 16.54
C MET A 515 11.43 3.33 15.80
N ALA A 516 11.83 3.34 14.53
CA ALA A 516 12.08 2.14 13.75
C ALA A 516 13.10 1.20 14.41
N ALA A 517 14.25 1.76 14.86
CA ALA A 517 15.27 0.99 15.55
C ALA A 517 14.79 0.47 16.92
N TRP A 518 14.05 1.30 17.65
CA TRP A 518 13.44 0.90 18.93
C TRP A 518 12.42 -0.22 18.76
N GLN A 519 11.51 -0.12 17.78
CA GLN A 519 10.47 -1.12 17.53
C GLN A 519 11.04 -2.46 17.10
N LEU A 520 12.11 -2.48 16.29
CA LEU A 520 12.83 -3.72 15.96
C LEU A 520 13.32 -4.45 17.21
N TYR A 521 13.94 -3.74 18.15
CA TYR A 521 14.40 -4.34 19.40
C TYR A 521 13.24 -4.81 20.28
N ILE A 522 12.21 -3.98 20.46
CA ILE A 522 11.12 -4.28 21.40
C ILE A 522 10.13 -5.34 20.88
N SER A 523 10.04 -5.52 19.56
CA SER A 523 9.35 -6.67 18.95
C SER A 523 10.05 -8.02 19.25
N GLY A 524 11.32 -8.00 19.67
CA GLY A 524 12.14 -9.18 19.85
C GLY A 524 12.76 -9.75 18.57
N ALA A 525 12.70 -8.99 17.47
CA ALA A 525 13.39 -9.31 16.23
C ALA A 525 14.91 -9.07 16.30
N ALA A 526 15.37 -8.37 17.33
CA ALA A 526 16.77 -8.06 17.56
C ALA A 526 17.13 -8.23 19.05
N ASP A 527 18.43 -8.40 19.31
CA ASP A 527 19.01 -8.68 20.62
C ASP A 527 19.66 -7.43 21.25
N ASP A 528 20.25 -7.61 22.43
CA ASP A 528 20.94 -6.55 23.16
C ASP A 528 22.18 -6.02 22.42
N ASP A 529 22.82 -6.85 21.59
CA ASP A 529 23.96 -6.42 20.75
C ASP A 529 23.47 -5.41 19.70
N PHE A 530 22.36 -5.71 19.01
CA PHE A 530 21.72 -4.72 18.14
C PHE A 530 21.26 -3.48 18.90
N LEU A 531 20.71 -3.62 20.11
CA LEU A 531 20.33 -2.47 20.94
C LEU A 531 21.54 -1.57 21.23
N ALA A 532 22.69 -2.17 21.57
CA ALA A 532 23.90 -1.47 21.96
C ALA A 532 24.63 -0.81 20.80
N ASP A 533 24.70 -1.52 19.65
CA ASP A 533 25.55 -1.17 18.51
C ASP A 533 24.78 -0.49 17.37
N VAL A 534 23.45 -0.61 17.33
CA VAL A 534 22.62 -0.04 16.26
C VAL A 534 21.56 0.90 16.83
N ALA A 535 20.63 0.41 17.65
CA ALA A 535 19.49 1.22 18.06
C ALA A 535 19.90 2.37 18.99
N TYR A 536 20.77 2.12 19.97
CA TYR A 536 21.20 3.15 20.90
C TYR A 536 21.98 4.29 20.21
N PRO A 537 22.97 4.06 19.33
CA PRO A 537 23.61 5.15 18.58
C PRO A 537 22.60 6.02 17.81
N LEU A 538 21.68 5.39 17.06
CA LEU A 538 20.65 6.13 16.30
C LEU A 538 19.77 7.00 17.19
N ILE A 539 19.29 6.45 18.33
CA ILE A 539 18.41 7.14 19.27
C ILE A 539 19.17 8.22 20.06
N ASN A 540 20.35 7.88 20.59
CA ASN A 540 21.12 8.76 21.46
C ASN A 540 21.69 9.96 20.70
N ASP A 541 22.13 9.77 19.47
CA ASP A 541 22.72 10.86 18.70
C ASP A 541 21.62 11.80 18.17
N ALA A 542 20.43 11.28 17.86
CA ALA A 542 19.24 12.11 17.64
C ALA A 542 18.86 12.89 18.91
N ALA A 543 18.85 12.24 20.08
CA ALA A 543 18.59 12.90 21.37
C ALA A 543 19.64 13.99 21.68
N THR A 544 20.91 13.73 21.37
CA THR A 544 22.00 14.70 21.54
C THR A 544 21.76 15.93 20.70
N PHE A 545 21.48 15.75 19.40
CA PHE A 545 21.14 16.86 18.50
C PHE A 545 19.95 17.65 19.02
N PHE A 546 18.84 16.97 19.36
CA PHE A 546 17.65 17.64 19.85
C PHE A 546 17.87 18.39 21.16
N SER A 547 18.78 17.92 22.03
CA SER A 547 19.06 18.57 23.31
C SER A 547 19.75 19.92 23.16
N GLU A 548 20.41 20.14 22.04
CA GLU A 548 21.07 21.39 21.67
C GLU A 548 20.21 22.23 20.72
N TYR A 549 19.38 21.60 19.89
CA TYR A 549 18.44 22.26 18.98
C TYR A 549 17.29 22.96 19.72
N VAL A 550 16.67 22.31 20.72
CA VAL A 550 15.62 22.97 21.51
C VAL A 550 16.20 24.23 22.14
N THR A 551 15.48 25.35 22.02
CA THR A 551 16.03 26.64 22.47
C THR A 551 16.27 26.65 23.98
N HIS A 552 17.14 27.57 24.44
CA HIS A 552 17.32 27.80 25.88
C HIS A 552 15.97 27.96 26.58
N PHE A 553 15.82 27.24 27.70
CA PHE A 553 14.61 27.18 28.52
C PHE A 553 13.85 28.50 28.58
N ASN A 554 12.62 28.52 28.06
CA ASN A 554 11.82 29.73 27.99
C ASN A 554 11.20 30.01 29.37
N ASN A 555 11.86 30.87 30.14
CA ASN A 555 11.43 31.27 31.49
C ASN A 555 10.02 31.89 31.56
N THR A 556 9.42 32.28 30.43
CA THR A 556 8.05 32.83 30.39
C THR A 556 7.00 31.73 30.49
N VAL A 557 7.23 30.61 29.81
CA VAL A 557 6.31 29.46 29.78
C VAL A 557 6.80 28.28 30.61
N ASP A 558 8.00 28.37 31.20
CA ASP A 558 8.65 27.32 31.99
C ASP A 558 8.82 25.99 31.22
N LYS A 559 9.12 26.10 29.91
CA LYS A 559 9.19 24.97 28.97
C LYS A 559 10.31 25.15 27.93
N TYR A 560 10.71 24.02 27.33
CA TYR A 560 11.54 23.97 26.12
C TYR A 560 10.67 24.18 24.87
N VAL A 561 11.16 24.99 23.94
CA VAL A 561 10.44 25.37 22.72
C VAL A 561 11.33 25.16 21.49
N THR A 562 10.70 24.86 20.37
CA THR A 562 11.35 24.73 19.05
C THR A 562 10.98 25.92 18.17
N LYS A 563 11.79 26.18 17.14
CA LYS A 563 11.58 27.30 16.23
C LYS A 563 11.85 26.88 14.80
N ASN A 564 11.13 27.51 13.87
CA ASN A 564 11.37 27.40 12.44
C ASN A 564 11.46 25.95 11.95
N LEU A 565 10.37 25.20 12.06
CA LEU A 565 10.26 23.82 11.58
C LEU A 565 9.03 23.64 10.69
N THR A 566 8.91 22.46 10.12
CA THR A 566 7.70 21.96 9.47
C THR A 566 7.27 20.70 10.20
N ASP A 567 6.00 20.62 10.57
CA ASP A 567 5.41 19.42 11.19
C ASP A 567 4.80 18.53 10.07
N PRO A 568 4.31 17.30 10.34
CA PRO A 568 3.77 16.43 9.29
C PRO A 568 2.75 17.06 8.36
N ASP A 569 1.93 18.02 8.81
CA ASP A 569 1.20 18.89 7.90
C ASP A 569 2.14 19.85 7.17
N GLU A 570 2.56 19.46 5.98
CA GLU A 570 3.47 20.27 5.15
C GLU A 570 2.88 21.63 4.71
N TYR A 571 1.59 21.90 4.95
CA TYR A 571 1.03 23.26 4.80
C TYR A 571 1.49 24.20 5.93
N ALA A 572 1.85 23.66 7.09
CA ALA A 572 2.40 24.37 8.25
C ALA A 572 3.94 24.41 8.21
N ASN A 573 4.49 25.13 7.23
CA ASN A 573 5.94 25.27 7.03
C ASN A 573 6.51 26.52 7.73
N HIS A 574 7.74 26.43 8.24
CA HIS A 574 8.47 27.49 8.97
C HIS A 574 7.71 28.03 10.19
N VAL A 575 7.13 27.12 10.98
CA VAL A 575 6.34 27.41 12.18
C VAL A 575 7.15 27.16 13.46
N ASP A 576 6.70 27.74 14.58
CA ASP A 576 7.27 27.51 15.89
C ASP A 576 6.43 26.48 16.68
N ASN A 577 7.09 25.62 17.44
CA ASN A 577 6.46 24.62 18.32
C ASN A 577 5.46 23.69 17.62
N GLY A 578 5.87 23.03 16.54
CA GLY A 578 5.11 21.91 15.97
C GLY A 578 4.82 20.87 17.04
N ALA A 579 3.55 20.58 17.28
CA ALA A 579 3.10 19.77 18.39
C ALA A 579 3.56 18.31 18.24
N TYR A 580 3.47 17.74 17.05
CA TYR A 580 3.92 16.37 16.83
C TYR A 580 5.44 16.27 16.96
N THR A 581 6.18 17.18 16.32
CA THR A 581 7.65 17.21 16.42
C THR A 581 8.11 17.41 17.88
N ASN A 582 7.47 18.29 18.65
CA ASN A 582 7.79 18.49 20.06
C ASN A 582 7.50 17.23 20.90
N ALA A 583 6.36 16.57 20.68
CA ALA A 583 6.04 15.31 21.33
C ALA A 583 7.08 14.23 20.98
N GLY A 584 7.49 14.17 19.71
CA GLY A 584 8.52 13.29 19.22
C GLY A 584 9.89 13.49 19.88
N ILE A 585 10.31 14.75 20.04
CA ILE A 585 11.56 15.08 20.75
C ILE A 585 11.51 14.54 22.18
N ALA A 586 10.41 14.75 22.91
CA ALA A 586 10.27 14.25 24.27
C ALA A 586 10.37 12.71 24.34
N LEU A 587 9.83 11.99 23.36
CA LEU A 587 9.94 10.53 23.27
C LEU A 587 11.34 10.04 22.90
N VAL A 588 12.02 10.69 21.97
CA VAL A 588 13.41 10.34 21.64
C VAL A 588 14.30 10.47 22.89
N MET A 589 14.11 11.54 23.68
CA MET A 589 14.78 11.71 24.98
C MET A 589 14.41 10.59 25.97
N LYS A 590 13.14 10.20 26.03
CA LYS A 590 12.65 9.11 26.90
C LYS A 590 13.27 7.77 26.50
N TRP A 591 13.30 7.43 25.21
CA TRP A 591 13.92 6.20 24.71
C TRP A 591 15.42 6.19 24.95
N ALA A 592 16.12 7.31 24.73
CA ALA A 592 17.56 7.41 25.04
C ALA A 592 17.84 7.11 26.53
N GLN A 593 17.00 7.63 27.45
CA GLN A 593 17.09 7.33 28.88
C GLN A 593 16.84 5.85 29.17
N ILE A 594 15.77 5.29 28.62
CA ILE A 594 15.36 3.90 28.87
C ILE A 594 16.42 2.92 28.36
N VAL A 595 16.88 3.11 27.13
CA VAL A 595 17.90 2.26 26.50
C VAL A 595 19.26 2.45 27.17
N GLY A 596 19.67 3.68 27.45
CA GLY A 596 20.91 3.98 28.16
C GLY A 596 20.97 3.30 29.52
N ASN A 597 19.91 3.41 30.32
CA ASN A 597 19.81 2.74 31.62
C ASN A 597 19.84 1.21 31.50
N HIS A 598 19.12 0.64 30.52
CA HIS A 598 19.13 -0.79 30.25
C HIS A 598 20.55 -1.32 29.94
N LEU A 599 21.33 -0.54 29.19
CA LEU A 599 22.70 -0.86 28.79
C LEU A 599 23.75 -0.46 29.84
N GLY A 600 23.36 0.22 30.92
CA GLY A 600 24.27 0.75 31.94
C GLY A 600 25.18 1.87 31.42
N LYS A 601 24.71 2.64 30.43
CA LYS A 601 25.41 3.82 29.88
C LYS A 601 25.03 5.09 30.66
N ASP A 602 25.93 6.07 30.69
CA ASP A 602 25.66 7.38 31.29
C ASP A 602 24.62 8.15 30.46
N VAL A 603 23.59 8.67 31.12
CA VAL A 603 22.51 9.44 30.47
C VAL A 603 22.53 10.88 30.97
N PRO A 604 22.58 11.89 30.08
CA PRO A 604 22.51 13.29 30.46
C PRO A 604 21.21 13.65 31.20
N ASN A 605 21.32 14.34 32.34
CA ASN A 605 20.15 14.82 33.10
C ASN A 605 19.27 15.81 32.29
N THR A 606 19.84 16.48 31.29
CA THR A 606 19.10 17.35 30.37
C THR A 606 18.04 16.60 29.58
N TYR A 607 18.25 15.31 29.26
CA TYR A 607 17.23 14.51 28.55
C TYR A 607 15.96 14.38 29.38
N LYS A 608 16.11 14.12 30.69
CA LYS A 608 14.99 14.06 31.62
C LYS A 608 14.24 15.40 31.70
N ASP A 609 14.98 16.50 31.85
CA ASP A 609 14.37 17.84 31.95
C ASP A 609 13.61 18.22 30.67
N ILE A 610 14.13 17.87 29.48
CA ILE A 610 13.43 18.09 28.21
C ILE A 610 12.20 17.19 28.09
N THR A 611 12.28 15.89 28.42
CA THR A 611 11.12 14.98 28.42
C THR A 611 9.96 15.53 29.25
N GLU A 612 10.24 16.05 30.46
CA GLU A 612 9.20 16.53 31.38
C GLU A 612 8.69 17.95 31.05
N LYS A 613 9.47 18.74 30.30
CA LYS A 613 9.19 20.16 30.08
C LYS A 613 9.16 20.59 28.62
N MET A 614 8.91 19.66 27.70
CA MET A 614 8.64 20.05 26.32
C MET A 614 7.30 20.81 26.22
N PHE A 615 7.27 21.87 25.42
CA PHE A 615 6.06 22.67 25.20
C PHE A 615 5.17 22.03 24.14
N LEU A 616 3.87 21.88 24.44
CA LEU A 616 2.83 21.62 23.45
C LEU A 616 1.90 22.84 23.42
N PRO A 617 1.69 23.48 22.25
CA PRO A 617 0.74 24.57 22.17
C PRO A 617 -0.69 24.04 22.31
N THR A 618 -1.53 24.74 23.07
CA THR A 618 -2.95 24.41 23.23
C THR A 618 -3.81 25.66 23.03
N GLY A 619 -5.07 25.46 22.67
CA GLY A 619 -6.04 26.53 22.53
C GLY A 619 -6.37 27.19 23.86
N ASP A 620 -6.51 28.52 23.86
CA ASP A 620 -6.88 29.33 25.04
C ASP A 620 -8.38 29.20 25.40
N ASN A 621 -8.91 27.97 25.51
CA ASN A 621 -10.29 27.70 25.86
C ASN A 621 -10.46 26.40 26.67
N SER A 622 -11.69 26.11 27.10
CA SER A 622 -11.99 24.98 27.98
C SER A 622 -11.84 23.60 27.35
N GLN A 623 -11.80 23.49 26.01
CA GLN A 623 -11.61 22.21 25.32
C GLN A 623 -10.13 21.82 25.21
N ASN A 624 -9.20 22.76 25.48
CA ASN A 624 -7.76 22.52 25.54
C ASN A 624 -7.19 21.75 24.33
N ILE A 625 -7.76 21.96 23.13
CA ILE A 625 -7.30 21.33 21.88
C ILE A 625 -5.81 21.64 21.69
N THR A 626 -5.01 20.62 21.41
CA THR A 626 -3.62 20.80 21.01
C THR A 626 -3.60 21.52 19.66
N LEU A 627 -2.93 22.67 19.61
CA LEU A 627 -2.71 23.37 18.34
C LEU A 627 -1.60 22.64 17.59
N GLU A 628 -1.63 22.66 16.26
CA GLU A 628 -0.56 22.06 15.45
C GLU A 628 0.76 22.82 15.62
N TYR A 629 0.67 24.14 15.73
CA TYR A 629 1.81 25.02 15.97
C TYR A 629 1.40 26.27 16.76
N SER A 630 2.39 27.02 17.27
CA SER A 630 2.12 28.27 17.99
C SER A 630 1.48 29.32 17.09
N GLY A 631 0.32 29.83 17.48
CA GLY A 631 -0.43 30.83 16.73
C GLY A 631 -1.37 30.27 15.66
N MET A 632 -1.54 28.94 15.59
CA MET A 632 -2.58 28.30 14.79
C MET A 632 -3.96 28.89 15.13
N ASN A 633 -4.77 29.14 14.11
CA ASN A 633 -6.16 29.59 14.26
C ASN A 633 -7.13 28.60 13.61
N SER A 634 -8.43 28.88 13.65
CA SER A 634 -9.45 27.94 13.17
C SER A 634 -9.55 27.78 11.66
N SER A 635 -8.88 28.61 10.85
CA SER A 635 -8.98 28.58 9.38
C SER A 635 -8.04 27.56 8.72
N VAL A 636 -7.29 26.79 9.50
CA VAL A 636 -6.35 25.79 8.97
C VAL A 636 -7.07 24.71 8.16
N GLY A 637 -6.42 24.27 7.10
CA GLY A 637 -6.73 23.02 6.40
C GLY A 637 -5.49 22.13 6.50
N ILE A 638 -5.69 20.86 6.85
CA ILE A 638 -4.60 19.96 7.24
C ILE A 638 -4.34 18.97 6.10
N LYS A 639 -3.10 18.90 5.60
CA LYS A 639 -2.72 18.05 4.46
C LYS A 639 -2.84 16.57 4.80
N GLN A 640 -2.33 16.15 5.94
CA GLN A 640 -2.24 14.76 6.40
C GLN A 640 -2.25 14.67 7.93
N ALA A 641 -2.30 13.45 8.49
CA ALA A 641 -2.30 13.27 9.93
C ALA A 641 -1.09 13.95 10.60
N ASP A 642 -1.34 14.76 11.63
CA ASP A 642 -0.31 15.51 12.39
C ASP A 642 -0.55 15.37 13.90
N VAL A 643 -1.36 16.25 14.52
CA VAL A 643 -1.60 16.24 15.99
C VAL A 643 -2.16 14.90 16.47
N ILE A 644 -3.02 14.26 15.67
CA ILE A 644 -3.55 12.93 16.02
C ILE A 644 -2.46 11.85 16.09
N MET A 645 -1.28 12.10 15.51
CA MET A 645 -0.15 11.18 15.59
C MET A 645 0.52 11.19 16.98
N ILE A 646 0.21 12.18 17.83
CA ILE A 646 0.56 12.15 19.26
C ILE A 646 -0.15 10.97 19.96
N THR A 647 -1.35 10.59 19.51
CA THR A 647 -2.03 9.39 19.98
C THR A 647 -1.41 8.12 19.42
N TYR A 648 -1.22 8.07 18.10
CA TYR A 648 -0.55 6.94 17.46
C TYR A 648 0.34 7.46 16.33
N PRO A 649 1.66 7.23 16.38
CA PRO A 649 2.33 6.17 17.13
C PRO A 649 2.94 6.59 18.49
N LEU A 650 2.66 7.78 19.03
CA LEU A 650 3.33 8.28 20.25
C LEU A 650 2.64 7.92 21.58
N GLU A 651 1.49 7.26 21.54
CA GLU A 651 0.82 6.65 22.70
C GLU A 651 0.45 7.64 23.82
N ASN A 652 0.06 8.88 23.48
CA ASN A 652 -0.49 9.88 24.43
C ASN A 652 0.43 10.22 25.63
N GLU A 653 1.74 10.16 25.47
CA GLU A 653 2.67 10.36 26.59
C GLU A 653 2.69 11.80 27.16
N LEU A 654 2.13 12.77 26.42
CA LEU A 654 2.10 14.18 26.82
C LEU A 654 0.68 14.79 26.93
N ILE A 655 -0.35 14.05 26.53
CA ILE A 655 -1.75 14.49 26.54
C ILE A 655 -2.62 13.38 27.16
N ASP A 656 -3.75 13.72 27.75
CA ASP A 656 -4.68 12.71 28.25
C ASP A 656 -5.65 12.22 27.15
N GLU A 657 -6.38 11.13 27.44
CA GLU A 657 -7.30 10.50 26.47
C GLU A 657 -8.45 11.43 26.06
N ASP A 658 -8.96 12.27 26.97
CA ASP A 658 -10.03 13.23 26.70
C ASP A 658 -9.56 14.31 25.71
N GLN A 659 -8.35 14.86 25.94
CA GLN A 659 -7.71 15.80 25.02
C GLN A 659 -7.41 15.12 23.68
N ALA A 660 -6.93 13.88 23.68
CA ALA A 660 -6.62 13.13 22.46
C ALA A 660 -7.88 12.86 21.60
N TYR A 661 -9.01 12.53 22.23
CA TYR A 661 -10.28 12.35 21.53
C TYR A 661 -10.81 13.69 20.99
N THR A 662 -10.79 14.75 21.80
CA THR A 662 -11.16 16.10 21.37
C THR A 662 -10.31 16.58 20.19
N ASN A 663 -9.01 16.28 20.19
CA ASN A 663 -8.12 16.54 19.07
C ASN A 663 -8.58 15.76 17.83
N MET A 664 -8.86 14.46 17.94
CA MET A 664 -9.37 13.67 16.82
C MET A 664 -10.65 14.29 16.22
N GLU A 665 -11.59 14.71 17.06
CA GLU A 665 -12.82 15.38 16.60
C GLU A 665 -12.50 16.66 15.82
N PHE A 666 -11.65 17.53 16.38
CA PHE A 666 -11.28 18.78 15.73
C PHE A 666 -10.57 18.55 14.39
N TYR A 667 -9.54 17.72 14.38
CA TYR A 667 -8.71 17.49 13.21
C TYR A 667 -9.43 16.69 12.11
N SER A 668 -10.42 15.86 12.45
CA SER A 668 -11.30 15.21 11.45
C SER A 668 -12.10 16.23 10.61
N MET A 669 -12.40 17.40 11.17
CA MET A 669 -13.09 18.48 10.46
C MET A 669 -12.14 19.31 9.60
N LYS A 670 -10.86 19.40 9.97
CA LYS A 670 -9.85 20.23 9.30
C LYS A 670 -9.06 19.48 8.23
N GLN A 671 -9.09 18.14 8.25
CA GLN A 671 -8.47 17.29 7.23
C GLN A 671 -9.03 17.61 5.84
N VAL A 672 -8.14 17.93 4.88
CA VAL A 672 -8.55 18.16 3.49
C VAL A 672 -8.94 16.85 2.81
N SER A 673 -9.86 16.93 1.84
CA SER A 673 -10.42 15.76 1.15
C SER A 673 -9.48 15.09 0.15
N TYR A 674 -8.34 15.71 -0.17
CA TYR A 674 -7.35 15.24 -1.14
C TYR A 674 -5.96 15.06 -0.51
N GLY A 675 -5.93 14.69 0.78
CA GLY A 675 -4.69 14.32 1.47
C GLY A 675 -4.16 12.95 1.02
N PRO A 676 -2.89 12.64 1.32
CA PRO A 676 -2.27 11.39 0.92
C PRO A 676 -2.81 10.18 1.69
N ALA A 677 -2.66 9.01 1.07
CA ALA A 677 -3.18 7.70 1.51
C ALA A 677 -2.72 7.24 2.90
N MET A 678 -1.70 7.86 3.48
CA MET A 678 -1.21 7.58 4.83
C MET A 678 -2.07 8.18 5.96
N THR A 679 -2.96 9.12 5.64
CA THR A 679 -3.76 9.87 6.62
C THR A 679 -4.75 9.01 7.41
N PHE A 680 -5.73 8.41 6.71
CA PHE A 680 -6.84 7.69 7.34
C PHE A 680 -6.46 6.38 8.06
N PRO A 681 -5.33 5.70 7.73
CA PRO A 681 -4.77 4.69 8.63
C PRO A 681 -4.60 5.16 10.08
N ILE A 682 -4.09 6.37 10.33
CA ILE A 682 -3.94 6.89 11.71
C ILE A 682 -5.31 7.10 12.34
N PHE A 683 -6.23 7.77 11.63
CA PHE A 683 -7.59 7.97 12.13
C PHE A 683 -8.28 6.65 12.49
N SER A 684 -8.09 5.59 11.69
CA SER A 684 -8.63 4.26 11.99
C SER A 684 -8.09 3.70 13.32
N ILE A 685 -6.77 3.80 13.54
CA ILE A 685 -6.12 3.31 14.76
C ILE A 685 -6.49 4.16 15.99
N VAL A 686 -6.52 5.48 15.83
CA VAL A 686 -6.85 6.44 16.89
C VAL A 686 -8.33 6.31 17.29
N ALA A 687 -9.24 6.23 16.32
CA ALA A 687 -10.66 6.00 16.59
C ALA A 687 -10.88 4.63 17.24
N ALA A 688 -10.14 3.58 16.83
CA ALA A 688 -10.22 2.29 17.51
C ALA A 688 -9.83 2.40 18.99
N ASN A 689 -8.82 3.20 19.31
CA ASN A 689 -8.30 3.38 20.67
C ASN A 689 -9.18 4.33 21.53
N LEU A 690 -9.77 5.36 20.94
CA LEU A 690 -10.38 6.46 21.72
C LEU A 690 -11.89 6.62 21.55
N ALA A 691 -12.50 6.13 20.47
CA ALA A 691 -13.91 6.41 20.21
C ALA A 691 -14.81 5.81 21.31
N PRO A 692 -15.63 6.63 22.00
CA PRO A 692 -16.47 6.16 23.10
C PRO A 692 -17.68 5.39 22.58
N THR A 693 -18.14 5.72 21.38
CA THR A 693 -19.34 5.17 20.76
C THR A 693 -19.13 4.79 19.31
N GLY A 694 -20.04 4.00 18.76
CA GLY A 694 -20.09 3.71 17.34
C GLY A 694 -18.96 2.80 16.84
N CYS A 695 -18.56 2.99 15.58
CA CYS A 695 -17.64 2.12 14.84
C CYS A 695 -16.81 2.87 13.79
N ALA A 696 -16.54 4.16 14.01
CA ALA A 696 -15.75 5.03 13.14
C ALA A 696 -14.41 4.44 12.68
N SER A 697 -13.77 3.64 13.52
CA SER A 697 -12.51 2.96 13.18
C SER A 697 -12.60 2.10 11.92
N GLN A 698 -13.75 1.45 11.70
CA GLN A 698 -14.03 0.62 10.53
C GLN A 698 -14.37 1.47 9.29
N SER A 699 -15.01 2.62 9.48
CA SER A 699 -15.22 3.59 8.40
C SER A 699 -13.90 4.19 7.92
N TYR A 700 -13.03 4.62 8.84
CA TYR A 700 -11.69 5.10 8.49
C TYR A 700 -10.84 4.01 7.85
N LEU A 701 -10.99 2.74 8.23
CA LEU A 701 -10.33 1.63 7.56
C LEU A 701 -10.73 1.52 6.08
N GLN A 702 -12.02 1.72 5.77
CA GLN A 702 -12.48 1.77 4.37
C GLN A 702 -11.98 3.02 3.65
N LYS A 703 -11.97 4.19 4.31
CA LYS A 703 -11.38 5.43 3.75
C LYS A 703 -9.88 5.30 3.47
N ALA A 704 -9.17 4.46 4.22
CA ALA A 704 -7.75 4.20 4.02
C ALA A 704 -7.44 3.36 2.76
N ILE A 705 -8.42 2.62 2.22
CA ILE A 705 -8.22 1.71 1.08
C ILE A 705 -8.96 2.15 -0.19
N GLN A 706 -10.28 2.33 -0.11
CA GLN A 706 -11.16 2.46 -1.27
C GLN A 706 -10.77 3.61 -2.21
N PRO A 707 -10.46 4.83 -1.70
CA PRO A 707 -10.13 5.96 -2.58
C PRO A 707 -8.75 5.86 -3.24
N PHE A 708 -7.84 5.05 -2.69
CA PHE A 708 -6.42 5.07 -3.03
C PHE A 708 -5.95 3.82 -3.79
N LEU A 709 -6.61 2.68 -3.62
CA LEU A 709 -6.26 1.45 -4.31
C LEU A 709 -6.65 1.52 -5.80
N ARG A 710 -5.78 1.02 -6.68
CA ARG A 710 -6.01 0.96 -8.14
C ARG A 710 -6.03 -0.49 -8.62
N GLY A 711 -6.97 -0.78 -9.51
CA GLY A 711 -6.96 -1.99 -10.30
C GLY A 711 -5.95 -1.91 -11.46
N PRO A 712 -5.68 -3.02 -12.15
CA PRO A 712 -6.15 -4.37 -11.83
C PRO A 712 -5.24 -5.10 -10.81
N PHE A 713 -4.09 -4.53 -10.45
CA PHE A 713 -3.05 -5.22 -9.67
C PHE A 713 -2.98 -4.82 -8.19
N ALA A 714 -3.99 -4.13 -7.67
CA ALA A 714 -4.09 -3.72 -6.26
C ALA A 714 -2.87 -2.92 -5.76
N GLN A 715 -2.45 -1.93 -6.55
CA GLN A 715 -1.39 -0.98 -6.19
C GLN A 715 -2.01 0.33 -5.68
N PHE A 716 -1.46 0.91 -4.62
CA PHE A 716 -1.91 2.21 -4.14
C PHE A 716 -1.37 3.36 -4.98
N SER A 717 -2.21 4.37 -5.20
CA SER A 717 -1.80 5.74 -5.54
C SER A 717 -1.64 6.55 -4.25
N GLU A 718 -0.69 7.47 -4.23
CA GLU A 718 -0.50 8.40 -3.09
C GLU A 718 -1.75 9.23 -2.83
N GLN A 719 -2.40 9.69 -3.90
CA GLN A 719 -3.56 10.58 -3.83
C GLN A 719 -4.82 9.83 -4.26
N ASN A 720 -5.99 10.25 -3.76
CA ASN A 720 -7.27 9.65 -4.13
C ASN A 720 -7.72 10.02 -5.56
N ASN A 721 -7.03 10.98 -6.18
CA ASN A 721 -7.23 11.43 -7.53
C ASN A 721 -5.91 11.46 -8.30
N ASP A 722 -5.92 10.91 -9.52
CA ASP A 722 -4.73 10.84 -10.36
C ASP A 722 -4.73 11.94 -11.45
N ASN A 723 -5.69 12.87 -11.42
CA ASN A 723 -5.78 13.97 -12.38
C ASN A 723 -4.74 15.06 -12.04
N PHE A 724 -3.82 15.26 -12.98
CA PHE A 724 -2.72 16.22 -12.93
C PHE A 724 -3.15 17.65 -12.55
N LEU A 725 -4.20 18.17 -13.19
CA LEU A 725 -4.64 19.57 -13.03
C LEU A 725 -5.17 19.87 -11.63
N THR A 726 -5.83 18.88 -11.03
CA THR A 726 -6.41 19.00 -9.69
C THR A 726 -5.45 18.59 -8.58
N ASN A 727 -4.30 18.00 -8.94
CA ASN A 727 -3.29 17.52 -8.00
C ASN A 727 -2.03 18.42 -8.05
N GLY A 728 -2.23 19.73 -8.01
CA GLY A 728 -1.12 20.71 -7.93
C GLY A 728 -0.22 20.77 -9.17
N GLY A 729 -0.66 20.25 -10.33
CA GLY A 729 0.18 20.18 -11.53
C GLY A 729 1.22 19.06 -11.46
N THR A 730 0.90 17.94 -10.81
CA THR A 730 1.77 16.77 -10.75
C THR A 730 0.98 15.47 -10.59
N HIS A 731 1.57 14.35 -11.01
CA HIS A 731 0.98 13.04 -10.76
C HIS A 731 1.40 12.49 -9.40
N PRO A 732 0.48 11.82 -8.68
CA PRO A 732 0.82 11.15 -7.43
C PRO A 732 1.85 10.05 -7.66
N ALA A 733 2.63 9.75 -6.63
CA ALA A 733 3.51 8.60 -6.67
C ALA A 733 2.72 7.30 -6.87
N PHE A 734 3.25 6.45 -7.76
CA PHE A 734 2.66 5.15 -8.07
C PHE A 734 3.76 4.14 -8.44
N PRO A 735 3.75 2.92 -7.87
CA PRO A 735 2.93 2.52 -6.74
C PRO A 735 3.38 3.26 -5.48
N PHE A 736 2.50 3.42 -4.49
CA PHE A 736 2.81 4.10 -3.24
C PHE A 736 2.90 3.10 -2.09
N LEU A 737 4.12 2.65 -1.77
CA LEU A 737 4.37 1.63 -0.76
C LEU A 737 4.03 2.08 0.67
N THR A 738 4.05 3.39 0.93
CA THR A 738 3.67 3.99 2.21
C THR A 738 2.23 3.63 2.58
N ALA A 739 1.31 3.69 1.63
CA ALA A 739 -0.09 3.30 1.84
C ALA A 739 -0.25 1.81 2.15
N HIS A 740 0.55 0.94 1.51
CA HIS A 740 0.56 -0.48 1.87
C HIS A 740 1.00 -0.68 3.33
N GLY A 741 2.04 0.05 3.78
CA GLY A 741 2.50 0.03 5.17
C GLY A 741 1.46 0.56 6.17
N GLY A 742 0.86 1.71 5.88
CA GLY A 742 -0.19 2.30 6.72
C GLY A 742 -1.46 1.46 6.78
N PHE A 743 -1.91 0.90 5.66
CA PHE A 743 -3.08 0.04 5.65
C PHE A 743 -2.85 -1.23 6.50
N LEU A 744 -1.68 -1.86 6.43
CA LEU A 744 -1.36 -2.98 7.32
C LEU A 744 -1.40 -2.58 8.80
N GLN A 745 -0.91 -1.38 9.12
CA GLN A 745 -1.00 -0.86 10.48
C GLN A 745 -2.45 -0.67 10.95
N ALA A 746 -3.30 -0.08 10.12
CA ALA A 746 -4.72 0.07 10.43
C ALA A 746 -5.41 -1.29 10.65
N THR A 747 -5.08 -2.29 9.82
CA THR A 747 -5.67 -3.63 9.95
C THR A 747 -5.22 -4.37 11.21
N LEU A 748 -3.93 -4.38 11.55
CA LEU A 748 -3.43 -5.16 12.67
C LEU A 748 -3.42 -4.32 13.95
N GLN A 749 -2.62 -3.26 14.00
CA GLN A 749 -2.46 -2.38 15.17
C GLN A 749 -3.75 -1.62 15.51
N GLY A 750 -4.59 -1.31 14.53
CA GLY A 750 -5.91 -0.70 14.74
C GLY A 750 -6.91 -1.69 15.32
N LEU A 751 -7.22 -2.77 14.61
CA LEU A 751 -8.30 -3.69 15.00
C LEU A 751 -8.00 -4.49 16.28
N THR A 752 -6.73 -4.84 16.52
CA THR A 752 -6.31 -5.61 17.70
C THR A 752 -5.77 -4.74 18.84
N GLY A 753 -5.55 -3.45 18.59
CA GLY A 753 -4.84 -2.56 19.53
C GLY A 753 -3.37 -2.95 19.77
N MET A 754 -2.79 -3.80 18.93
CA MET A 754 -1.44 -4.35 19.14
C MET A 754 -0.38 -3.23 19.22
N ARG A 755 0.43 -3.25 20.29
CA ARG A 755 1.66 -2.45 20.43
C ARG A 755 2.79 -3.32 20.96
N TYR A 756 3.99 -3.13 20.43
CA TYR A 756 5.20 -3.67 21.05
C TYR A 756 5.54 -2.83 22.27
N GLY A 757 5.19 -3.33 23.45
CA GLY A 757 5.38 -2.66 24.73
C GLY A 757 6.48 -3.27 25.57
N PHE A 758 6.68 -2.70 26.75
CA PHE A 758 7.65 -3.16 27.73
C PHE A 758 7.28 -2.72 29.14
N THR A 759 7.86 -3.41 30.12
CA THR A 759 7.97 -2.96 31.50
C THR A 759 9.45 -2.86 31.89
N VAL A 760 9.73 -2.16 32.98
CA VAL A 760 11.08 -2.06 33.55
C VAL A 760 11.09 -2.81 34.89
N ASP A 761 11.97 -3.80 35.01
CA ASP A 761 12.30 -4.39 36.30
C ASP A 761 13.13 -3.37 37.08
N GLU A 762 12.53 -2.73 38.08
CA GLU A 762 13.18 -1.68 38.88
C GLU A 762 14.43 -2.18 39.64
N GLN A 763 14.48 -3.47 40.02
CA GLN A 763 15.62 -4.00 40.77
C GLN A 763 16.82 -4.26 39.85
N ALA A 764 16.56 -4.73 38.64
CA ALA A 764 17.59 -5.03 37.66
C ALA A 764 17.89 -3.85 36.71
N SER A 765 17.02 -2.83 36.67
CA SER A 765 17.00 -1.79 35.63
C SER A 765 17.01 -2.38 34.22
N LYS A 766 16.27 -3.49 34.04
CA LYS A 766 16.21 -4.24 32.77
C LYS A 766 14.83 -4.17 32.16
N LEU A 767 14.81 -4.20 30.83
CA LEU A 767 13.60 -4.15 30.02
C LEU A 767 13.03 -5.55 29.93
N VAL A 768 11.72 -5.67 30.09
CA VAL A 768 10.97 -6.90 29.88
C VAL A 768 9.91 -6.61 28.82
N ARG A 769 9.97 -7.34 27.69
CA ARG A 769 9.03 -7.16 26.58
C ARG A 769 7.62 -7.60 27.00
N VAL A 770 6.62 -6.83 26.59
CA VAL A 770 5.20 -7.15 26.77
C VAL A 770 4.44 -6.78 25.50
N LEU A 771 3.57 -7.65 25.01
CA LEU A 771 2.70 -7.34 23.88
C LEU A 771 1.41 -6.73 24.39
N ASN A 772 1.22 -5.44 24.16
CA ASN A 772 -0.01 -4.76 24.56
C ASN A 772 -1.08 -4.98 23.49
N LEU A 773 -2.32 -5.21 23.92
CA LEU A 773 -3.45 -5.53 23.06
C LEU A 773 -4.70 -4.81 23.58
N ASP A 774 -5.55 -4.38 22.66
CA ASP A 774 -6.84 -3.76 22.96
C ASP A 774 -7.86 -4.10 21.86
N PRO A 775 -8.30 -5.37 21.80
CA PRO A 775 -9.15 -5.83 20.72
C PRO A 775 -10.58 -5.27 20.86
N ILE A 776 -11.08 -4.67 19.78
CA ILE A 776 -12.41 -4.06 19.73
C ILE A 776 -13.42 -4.92 18.95
N ALA A 777 -14.71 -4.70 19.20
CA ALA A 777 -15.77 -5.30 18.40
C ALA A 777 -15.84 -4.70 16.98
N LEU A 778 -16.10 -5.56 15.99
CA LEU A 778 -16.05 -5.23 14.56
C LEU A 778 -17.39 -5.47 13.85
N PRO A 779 -18.48 -4.78 14.25
CA PRO A 779 -19.82 -5.05 13.73
C PRO A 779 -19.98 -4.86 12.22
N CYS A 780 -19.12 -4.05 11.56
CA CYS A 780 -19.14 -3.85 10.11
C CYS A 780 -18.38 -4.94 9.33
N LEU A 781 -17.61 -5.82 10.01
CA LEU A 781 -16.74 -6.82 9.37
C LEU A 781 -17.28 -8.26 9.43
N GLY A 782 -18.56 -8.46 9.76
CA GLY A 782 -19.23 -9.76 9.65
C GLY A 782 -18.58 -10.85 10.52
N ASP A 783 -17.87 -11.78 9.89
CA ASP A 783 -17.15 -12.88 10.55
C ASP A 783 -15.78 -12.46 11.15
N GLY A 784 -15.42 -11.18 11.02
CA GLY A 784 -14.24 -10.58 11.63
C GLY A 784 -12.97 -10.74 10.79
N VAL A 785 -11.83 -10.97 11.45
CA VAL A 785 -10.50 -10.99 10.82
C VAL A 785 -9.57 -12.00 11.48
N GLN A 786 -8.71 -12.64 10.68
CA GLN A 786 -7.67 -13.54 11.15
C GLN A 786 -6.30 -13.05 10.69
N PHE A 787 -5.33 -13.12 11.60
CA PHE A 787 -3.91 -12.86 11.38
C PHE A 787 -3.11 -14.10 11.73
N ASP A 788 -2.23 -14.53 10.83
CA ASP A 788 -1.36 -15.68 11.02
C ASP A 788 0.11 -15.28 10.81
N GLY A 789 1.01 -16.03 11.43
CA GLY A 789 2.43 -15.90 11.17
C GLY A 789 3.10 -14.67 11.79
N ILE A 790 2.45 -14.00 12.75
CA ILE A 790 2.99 -12.82 13.44
C ILE A 790 4.21 -13.21 14.27
N LYS A 791 5.28 -12.43 14.18
CA LYS A 791 6.54 -12.66 14.89
C LYS A 791 6.64 -11.73 16.09
N TYR A 792 6.88 -12.30 17.26
CA TYR A 792 7.09 -11.55 18.48
C TYR A 792 7.93 -12.35 19.47
N ASP A 793 8.98 -11.74 20.01
CA ASP A 793 9.87 -12.30 21.04
C ASP A 793 10.31 -13.74 20.76
N ASN A 794 10.81 -13.99 19.54
CA ASN A 794 11.21 -15.31 19.04
C ASN A 794 10.09 -16.38 19.00
N HIS A 795 8.83 -15.96 18.93
CA HIS A 795 7.68 -16.84 18.75
C HIS A 795 6.91 -16.46 17.49
N THR A 796 6.14 -17.43 16.99
CA THR A 796 5.09 -17.18 16.00
C THR A 796 3.74 -17.19 16.70
N ILE A 797 2.88 -16.24 16.35
CA ILE A 797 1.57 -16.02 16.95
C ILE A 797 0.52 -15.97 15.85
N SER A 798 -0.67 -16.50 16.13
CA SER A 798 -1.87 -16.22 15.36
C SER A 798 -2.88 -15.48 16.24
N MET A 799 -3.61 -14.55 15.65
CA MET A 799 -4.66 -13.77 16.31
C MET A 799 -5.92 -13.78 15.45
N SER A 800 -7.10 -13.77 16.09
CA SER A 800 -8.35 -13.59 15.37
C SER A 800 -9.36 -12.83 16.20
N ILE A 801 -10.19 -12.03 15.52
CA ILE A 801 -11.35 -11.36 16.10
C ILE A 801 -12.56 -11.92 15.38
N ASN A 802 -13.54 -12.40 16.13
CA ASN A 802 -14.87 -12.71 15.63
C ASN A 802 -15.92 -11.77 16.28
N GLN A 803 -17.20 -12.06 16.13
CA GLN A 803 -18.28 -11.22 16.68
C GLN A 803 -18.33 -11.13 18.21
N THR A 804 -17.64 -12.03 18.92
CA THR A 804 -17.81 -12.23 20.37
C THR A 804 -16.52 -12.13 21.16
N HIS A 805 -15.40 -12.59 20.62
CA HIS A 805 -14.14 -12.71 21.34
C HIS A 805 -12.96 -12.45 20.41
N PHE A 806 -11.85 -12.06 21.03
CA PHE A 806 -10.51 -12.08 20.46
C PHE A 806 -9.79 -13.34 20.92
N THR A 807 -9.12 -14.03 20.00
CA THR A 807 -8.32 -15.21 20.28
C THR A 807 -6.88 -14.97 19.89
N ILE A 808 -5.95 -15.38 20.75
CA ILE A 808 -4.51 -15.35 20.51
C ILE A 808 -3.91 -16.72 20.83
N LYS A 809 -3.04 -17.19 19.94
CA LYS A 809 -2.33 -18.47 20.10
C LYS A 809 -0.84 -18.27 19.86
N ASN A 810 -0.04 -18.67 20.83
CA ASN A 810 1.39 -18.83 20.63
C ASN A 810 1.61 -20.18 19.92
N THR A 811 2.00 -20.14 18.64
CA THR A 811 2.21 -21.37 17.84
C THR A 811 3.58 -22.00 18.12
N GLY A 812 4.40 -21.36 18.94
CA GLY A 812 5.70 -21.84 19.39
C GLY A 812 6.85 -20.98 18.86
N LYS A 813 8.06 -21.38 19.23
CA LYS A 813 9.30 -20.66 18.93
C LYS A 813 9.65 -20.64 17.45
N THR A 814 10.23 -19.54 16.99
CA THR A 814 10.83 -19.43 15.66
C THR A 814 12.20 -20.10 15.56
N ASP A 815 12.93 -20.25 16.68
CA ASP A 815 14.15 -21.04 16.79
C ASP A 815 14.08 -22.00 18.00
N SER A 816 14.49 -23.24 17.78
CA SER A 816 14.57 -24.30 18.78
C SER A 816 15.63 -24.07 19.88
N ASN A 817 16.62 -23.19 19.66
CA ASN A 817 17.80 -23.06 20.50
C ASN A 817 17.85 -21.75 21.31
N GLY A 818 16.84 -21.47 22.14
CA GLY A 818 16.89 -20.35 23.10
C GLY A 818 15.52 -19.83 23.53
N GLY A 819 15.49 -18.92 24.50
CA GLY A 819 14.29 -18.16 24.90
C GLY A 819 13.31 -18.86 25.85
N ASN A 820 12.39 -18.06 26.40
CA ASN A 820 11.27 -18.54 27.22
C ASN A 820 10.32 -19.41 26.38
N SER A 821 9.60 -20.35 27.00
CA SER A 821 8.57 -21.17 26.34
C SER A 821 7.19 -20.52 26.37
N PHE A 822 7.16 -19.19 26.41
CA PHE A 822 5.97 -18.38 26.57
C PHE A 822 6.22 -16.96 26.08
N ILE A 823 5.12 -16.27 25.77
CA ILE A 823 5.07 -14.83 25.56
C ILE A 823 4.26 -14.18 26.68
N THR A 824 4.48 -12.88 26.89
CA THR A 824 3.72 -12.06 27.85
C THR A 824 2.88 -11.05 27.10
N ILE A 825 1.59 -10.99 27.42
CA ILE A 825 0.66 -10.00 26.87
C ILE A 825 0.05 -9.15 27.98
N SER A 826 -0.41 -7.96 27.63
CA SER A 826 -1.22 -7.09 28.51
C SER A 826 -2.45 -6.60 27.74
N LEU A 827 -3.63 -6.76 28.34
CA LEU A 827 -4.88 -6.20 27.82
C LEU A 827 -5.13 -4.83 28.43
N ALA A 828 -5.53 -3.86 27.60
CA ALA A 828 -5.81 -2.48 28.02
C ALA A 828 -6.87 -2.40 29.12
N GLU A 829 -6.79 -1.37 29.97
CA GLU A 829 -7.64 -1.22 31.17
C GLU A 829 -9.14 -1.19 30.86
N ARG A 830 -9.54 -0.64 29.70
CA ARG A 830 -10.95 -0.61 29.27
C ARG A 830 -11.50 -1.96 28.82
N ASN A 831 -10.64 -2.95 28.58
CA ASN A 831 -11.06 -4.28 28.18
C ASN A 831 -11.71 -5.02 29.39
N PRO A 832 -12.83 -5.74 29.20
CA PRO A 832 -13.47 -6.49 30.30
C PRO A 832 -12.56 -7.51 30.99
N ASP A 833 -11.58 -8.06 30.25
CA ASP A 833 -10.60 -9.04 30.72
C ASP A 833 -9.20 -8.40 30.93
N HIS A 834 -9.12 -7.08 31.20
CA HIS A 834 -7.86 -6.36 31.40
C HIS A 834 -6.89 -7.05 32.36
N GLY A 835 -5.59 -6.85 32.13
CA GLY A 835 -4.52 -7.40 32.95
C GLY A 835 -3.44 -8.10 32.13
N GLN A 836 -2.46 -8.65 32.83
CA GLN A 836 -1.29 -9.27 32.24
C GLN A 836 -1.40 -10.80 32.22
N TYR A 837 -1.09 -11.42 31.09
CA TYR A 837 -1.20 -12.86 30.90
C TYR A 837 0.06 -13.44 30.26
N THR A 838 0.38 -14.67 30.64
CA THR A 838 1.36 -15.51 29.95
C THR A 838 0.65 -16.46 29.00
N ILE A 839 1.18 -16.65 27.80
CA ILE A 839 0.70 -17.64 26.82
C ILE A 839 1.87 -18.58 26.46
N ASN A 840 1.79 -19.82 26.94
CA ASN A 840 2.81 -20.83 26.72
C ASN A 840 2.82 -21.31 25.26
N ASP A 841 3.90 -21.97 24.85
CA ASP A 841 4.00 -22.58 23.53
C ASP A 841 2.83 -23.54 23.26
N ASN A 842 2.19 -23.38 22.10
CA ASN A 842 0.99 -24.09 21.66
C ASN A 842 -0.27 -23.84 22.50
N GLU A 843 -0.25 -22.88 23.42
CA GLU A 843 -1.42 -22.43 24.16
C GLU A 843 -2.21 -21.41 23.34
N GLU A 844 -3.53 -21.50 23.45
CA GLU A 844 -4.51 -20.57 22.88
C GLU A 844 -5.36 -20.00 24.02
N LYS A 845 -5.61 -18.70 23.98
CA LYS A 845 -6.49 -17.99 24.91
C LYS A 845 -7.48 -17.12 24.16
N SER A 846 -8.67 -16.98 24.72
CA SER A 846 -9.72 -16.10 24.21
C SER A 846 -10.13 -15.10 25.28
N PHE A 847 -10.39 -13.89 24.84
CA PHE A 847 -10.73 -12.73 25.68
C PHE A 847 -11.95 -12.01 25.09
N ALA A 848 -12.71 -11.34 25.95
CA ALA A 848 -13.79 -10.46 25.54
C ALA A 848 -13.26 -9.27 24.73
N LEU A 849 -14.10 -8.80 23.81
CA LEU A 849 -13.84 -7.59 23.04
C LEU A 849 -14.29 -6.36 23.82
N PHE A 850 -13.56 -5.26 23.71
CA PHE A 850 -14.11 -3.96 24.06
C PHE A 850 -15.23 -3.62 23.07
N LYS A 851 -16.37 -3.15 23.58
CA LYS A 851 -17.54 -2.76 22.79
C LYS A 851 -17.81 -1.29 23.07
N PRO A 852 -17.58 -0.39 22.09
CA PRO A 852 -18.05 0.99 22.20
C PRO A 852 -19.56 1.01 22.44
N ASP A 853 -20.02 2.04 23.15
CA ASP A 853 -21.45 2.23 23.37
C ASP A 853 -22.16 2.57 22.04
N THR A 854 -23.45 2.25 21.92
CA THR A 854 -24.24 2.72 20.77
C THR A 854 -24.55 4.19 20.93
N SER A 855 -24.33 5.00 19.89
CA SER A 855 -24.69 6.42 19.92
C SER A 855 -26.20 6.61 19.98
N PHE A 856 -26.95 5.72 19.33
CA PHE A 856 -28.41 5.78 19.30
C PHE A 856 -29.02 4.42 19.70
N ILE A 857 -29.50 4.32 20.95
CA ILE A 857 -29.88 3.05 21.59
C ILE A 857 -30.97 2.26 20.85
N ASP A 858 -31.89 2.94 20.16
CA ASP A 858 -33.00 2.35 19.42
C ASP A 858 -32.71 2.26 17.91
N SER A 859 -31.47 2.52 17.48
CA SER A 859 -31.09 2.53 16.06
C SER A 859 -31.18 1.13 15.45
N ILE A 860 -31.82 1.06 14.28
CA ILE A 860 -31.90 -0.14 13.46
C ILE A 860 -30.92 -0.11 12.27
N SER A 861 -30.07 0.92 12.19
CA SER A 861 -29.16 1.14 11.06
C SER A 861 -27.70 1.30 11.45
N GLU A 862 -27.40 1.75 12.66
CA GLU A 862 -26.04 2.08 13.13
C GLU A 862 -25.10 0.87 13.12
N CYS A 863 -23.85 1.11 12.75
CA CYS A 863 -22.74 0.15 12.81
C CYS A 863 -23.00 -1.17 12.10
N GLY A 864 -23.22 -1.07 10.78
CA GLY A 864 -23.39 -2.23 9.92
C GLY A 864 -24.73 -2.93 10.07
N GLN A 865 -25.68 -2.38 10.83
CA GLN A 865 -27.07 -2.88 10.82
C GLN A 865 -27.80 -2.56 9.50
N ALA A 866 -27.42 -1.46 8.84
CA ALA A 866 -27.76 -1.15 7.45
C ALA A 866 -26.50 -0.77 6.67
N ASP A 867 -26.52 -0.99 5.36
CA ASP A 867 -25.44 -0.58 4.46
C ASP A 867 -25.87 0.63 3.62
N PHE A 868 -24.93 1.52 3.34
CA PHE A 868 -25.12 2.73 2.56
C PHE A 868 -24.26 2.66 1.32
N TYR A 869 -24.84 2.98 0.17
CA TYR A 869 -24.15 2.89 -1.11
C TYR A 869 -24.30 4.17 -1.92
N ASN A 870 -23.17 4.61 -2.50
CA ASN A 870 -23.15 5.72 -3.44
C ASN A 870 -23.92 5.37 -4.71
N ILE A 871 -24.97 6.14 -5.01
CA ILE A 871 -25.56 6.19 -6.34
C ILE A 871 -24.87 7.27 -7.16
N THR A 872 -24.68 8.47 -6.60
CA THR A 872 -23.87 9.53 -7.20
C THR A 872 -22.52 9.65 -6.50
N GLU A 873 -21.55 10.24 -7.19
CA GLU A 873 -20.20 10.40 -6.67
C GLU A 873 -20.18 11.29 -5.41
N SER A 874 -19.31 10.92 -4.47
CA SER A 874 -19.02 11.70 -3.28
C SER A 874 -17.83 12.63 -3.48
N ALA A 875 -17.59 13.51 -2.50
CA ALA A 875 -16.33 14.23 -2.39
C ALA A 875 -15.15 13.25 -2.38
N PHE A 876 -14.00 13.72 -2.86
CA PHE A 876 -12.79 12.91 -2.92
C PHE A 876 -12.45 12.35 -1.53
N GLY A 877 -12.09 11.07 -1.47
CA GLY A 877 -11.68 10.42 -0.22
C GLY A 877 -12.82 9.96 0.70
N ASP A 878 -14.06 10.39 0.49
CA ASP A 878 -15.19 9.98 1.32
C ASP A 878 -15.73 8.60 0.95
N SER A 879 -16.31 7.92 1.95
CA SER A 879 -16.90 6.59 1.81
C SER A 879 -18.31 6.60 2.43
N PRO A 880 -19.32 5.97 1.80
CA PRO A 880 -20.70 6.01 2.29
C PRO A 880 -20.91 5.26 3.61
N ILE A 881 -19.97 4.41 4.04
CA ILE A 881 -20.02 3.78 5.36
C ILE A 881 -19.96 4.81 6.50
N SER A 882 -19.32 5.96 6.26
CA SER A 882 -19.22 7.10 7.19
C SER A 882 -20.53 7.89 7.36
N ILE A 883 -21.65 7.43 6.79
CA ILE A 883 -22.95 8.09 6.94
C ILE A 883 -23.63 7.66 8.25
N ASN A 884 -23.24 6.53 8.85
CA ASN A 884 -24.00 5.93 9.94
C ASN A 884 -23.13 4.95 10.73
N ASP A 885 -22.00 5.46 11.22
CA ASP A 885 -21.10 4.73 12.09
C ASP A 885 -21.20 5.17 13.56
N GLY A 886 -22.17 6.02 13.87
CA GLY A 886 -22.43 6.50 15.22
C GLY A 886 -21.43 7.56 15.68
N ASP A 887 -20.65 8.17 14.80
CA ASP A 887 -19.56 9.06 15.18
C ASP A 887 -19.49 10.29 14.26
N ASN A 888 -19.49 11.48 14.87
CA ASN A 888 -19.50 12.74 14.11
C ASN A 888 -18.12 13.13 13.52
N THR A 889 -17.06 12.37 13.81
CA THR A 889 -15.72 12.57 13.23
C THR A 889 -15.62 12.04 11.81
N THR A 890 -16.55 11.18 11.40
CA THR A 890 -16.67 10.78 10.01
C THR A 890 -17.83 11.51 9.34
N ARG A 891 -17.80 11.53 8.01
CA ARG A 891 -18.85 12.11 7.19
C ARG A 891 -18.72 11.65 5.76
N TRP A 892 -19.84 11.74 5.07
CA TRP A 892 -19.92 11.69 3.63
C TRP A 892 -20.37 13.04 3.08
N GLN A 893 -19.80 13.46 1.95
CA GLN A 893 -20.19 14.70 1.29
C GLN A 893 -20.52 14.48 -0.18
N VAL A 894 -21.54 15.18 -0.68
CA VAL A 894 -21.83 15.25 -2.12
C VAL A 894 -20.67 15.90 -2.85
N LYS A 895 -20.27 15.35 -4.01
CA LYS A 895 -19.08 15.81 -4.75
C LYS A 895 -19.08 17.31 -5.04
N TYR A 896 -20.18 17.85 -5.57
CA TYR A 896 -20.30 19.26 -5.91
C TYR A 896 -21.62 19.87 -5.42
N ASN A 897 -21.65 21.20 -5.26
CA ASN A 897 -22.81 21.95 -4.80
C ASN A 897 -24.04 21.93 -5.74
N ASP A 898 -23.82 21.65 -7.03
CA ASP A 898 -24.83 21.58 -8.09
C ASP A 898 -25.22 20.14 -8.44
N THR A 899 -24.56 19.17 -7.82
CA THR A 899 -24.83 17.74 -8.01
C THR A 899 -25.89 17.29 -7.01
N VAL A 900 -26.85 16.47 -7.47
CA VAL A 900 -27.80 15.79 -6.58
C VAL A 900 -27.09 14.61 -5.92
N GLY A 901 -26.93 14.66 -4.60
CA GLY A 901 -26.45 13.55 -3.79
C GLY A 901 -27.51 12.46 -3.72
N LYS A 902 -27.15 11.23 -4.08
CA LYS A 902 -28.05 10.07 -4.03
C LYS A 902 -27.39 8.92 -3.29
N ILE A 903 -28.05 8.43 -2.25
CA ILE A 903 -27.59 7.32 -1.42
C ILE A 903 -28.68 6.25 -1.33
N LEU A 904 -28.31 5.01 -1.64
CA LEU A 904 -29.17 3.85 -1.41
C LEU A 904 -28.86 3.26 -0.03
N VAL A 905 -29.91 3.07 0.77
CA VAL A 905 -29.84 2.39 2.06
C VAL A 905 -30.39 0.97 1.91
N ASP A 906 -29.65 -0.04 2.35
CA ASP A 906 -30.11 -1.44 2.47
C ASP A 906 -30.11 -1.87 3.94
N PHE A 907 -31.30 -2.08 4.52
CA PHE A 907 -31.47 -2.59 5.89
C PHE A 907 -31.17 -4.10 6.03
N LYS A 908 -30.63 -4.74 4.99
CA LYS A 908 -30.29 -6.18 4.87
C LYS A 908 -31.49 -7.12 4.89
N SER A 909 -32.60 -6.65 5.43
CA SER A 909 -33.87 -7.34 5.62
C SER A 909 -35.00 -6.31 5.70
N PHE A 910 -36.25 -6.75 5.58
CA PHE A 910 -37.39 -5.85 5.83
C PHE A 910 -37.42 -5.43 7.29
N LYS A 911 -37.49 -4.12 7.53
CA LYS A 911 -37.60 -3.51 8.87
C LYS A 911 -38.84 -2.63 8.95
N ASN A 912 -39.39 -2.48 10.14
CA ASN A 912 -40.31 -1.39 10.43
C ASN A 912 -39.47 -0.15 10.75
N ILE A 913 -39.84 0.97 10.16
CA ILE A 913 -39.12 2.24 10.23
C ILE A 913 -40.11 3.26 10.75
N SER A 914 -39.94 3.61 12.02
CA SER A 914 -40.73 4.60 12.75
C SER A 914 -40.29 6.02 12.44
N GLY A 915 -38.99 6.26 12.22
CA GLY A 915 -38.46 7.57 11.88
C GLY A 915 -37.00 7.55 11.42
N VAL A 916 -36.48 8.73 11.11
CA VAL A 916 -35.08 8.97 10.73
C VAL A 916 -34.58 10.29 11.29
N THR A 917 -33.33 10.32 11.72
CA THR A 917 -32.59 11.54 12.08
C THR A 917 -31.42 11.72 11.13
N PHE A 918 -31.31 12.91 10.54
CA PHE A 918 -30.18 13.34 9.74
C PHE A 918 -29.35 14.35 10.54
N ASN A 919 -28.04 14.17 10.57
CA ASN A 919 -27.04 15.15 10.98
C ASN A 919 -26.30 15.64 9.73
N TRP A 920 -26.52 16.92 9.41
CA TRP A 920 -25.96 17.58 8.24
C TRP A 920 -24.63 18.30 8.50
N ALA A 921 -24.12 18.21 9.74
CA ALA A 921 -22.98 18.98 10.22
C ALA A 921 -23.13 20.49 9.89
N ASP A 922 -22.12 21.06 9.22
CA ASP A 922 -22.01 22.46 8.81
C ASP A 922 -22.57 22.74 7.41
N LYS A 923 -23.01 21.71 6.65
CA LYS A 923 -23.50 21.87 5.27
C LYS A 923 -24.86 21.19 5.02
N PRO A 924 -25.96 21.72 5.57
CA PRO A 924 -27.31 21.22 5.28
C PRO A 924 -27.72 21.46 3.80
N PRO A 925 -28.36 20.47 3.16
CA PRO A 925 -28.91 20.62 1.81
C PRO A 925 -30.12 21.56 1.83
N LYS A 926 -30.54 22.10 0.68
CA LYS A 926 -31.81 22.86 0.64
C LYS A 926 -33.03 21.96 0.61
N ASN A 927 -32.91 20.85 -0.11
CA ASN A 927 -34.01 19.92 -0.33
C ASN A 927 -33.57 18.53 0.12
N LEU A 928 -34.48 17.83 0.79
CA LEU A 928 -34.36 16.41 1.11
C LEU A 928 -35.55 15.69 0.49
N LYS A 929 -35.26 14.63 -0.25
CA LYS A 929 -36.25 13.68 -0.72
C LYS A 929 -35.89 12.27 -0.25
N LEU A 930 -36.90 11.58 0.27
CA LEU A 930 -36.80 10.18 0.66
C LEU A 930 -37.81 9.37 -0.15
N SER A 931 -37.34 8.29 -0.75
CA SER A 931 -38.17 7.38 -1.53
C SER A 931 -37.99 5.94 -1.09
N LYS A 932 -39.07 5.15 -1.13
CA LYS A 932 -39.10 3.77 -0.70
C LYS A 932 -39.27 2.82 -1.87
N TYR A 933 -38.52 1.73 -1.86
CA TYR A 933 -38.81 0.57 -2.70
C TYR A 933 -39.84 -0.35 -2.03
N SER A 934 -40.95 -0.62 -2.72
CA SER A 934 -42.00 -1.54 -2.23
C SER A 934 -42.19 -2.79 -3.09
N GLY A 935 -41.29 -3.03 -4.07
CA GLY A 935 -41.33 -4.19 -4.95
C GLY A 935 -40.58 -5.41 -4.39
N ASP A 936 -40.59 -6.49 -5.16
CA ASP A 936 -39.88 -7.75 -4.91
C ASP A 936 -38.95 -8.17 -6.08
N GLN A 937 -38.81 -7.29 -7.07
CA GLN A 937 -38.05 -7.48 -8.30
C GLN A 937 -36.54 -7.49 -8.06
N PHE A 938 -36.07 -6.70 -7.09
CA PHE A 938 -34.65 -6.55 -6.76
C PHE A 938 -34.39 -7.10 -5.36
N THR A 939 -33.53 -8.11 -5.27
CA THR A 939 -33.24 -8.82 -4.01
C THR A 939 -31.85 -8.53 -3.45
N THR A 940 -30.97 -7.94 -4.28
CA THR A 940 -29.60 -7.55 -3.92
C THR A 940 -29.29 -6.14 -4.45
N VAL A 941 -28.36 -5.44 -3.82
CA VAL A 941 -27.90 -4.12 -4.27
C VAL A 941 -27.27 -4.16 -5.66
N THR A 942 -26.52 -5.22 -5.97
CA THR A 942 -25.93 -5.40 -7.30
C THR A 942 -27.00 -5.47 -8.40
N ASP A 943 -28.15 -6.09 -8.11
CA ASP A 943 -29.29 -6.16 -9.04
C ASP A 943 -29.96 -4.80 -9.21
N PHE A 944 -30.06 -3.99 -8.14
CA PHE A 944 -30.48 -2.58 -8.24
C PHE A 944 -29.57 -1.81 -9.19
N PHE A 945 -28.25 -1.86 -8.96
CA PHE A 945 -27.31 -1.10 -9.77
C PHE A 945 -27.28 -1.59 -11.21
N ALA A 946 -27.47 -2.88 -11.47
CA ALA A 946 -27.48 -3.42 -12.83
C ALA A 946 -28.75 -3.11 -13.64
N LYS A 947 -29.87 -2.72 -13.01
CA LYS A 947 -31.19 -2.64 -13.68
C LYS A 947 -31.96 -1.35 -13.47
N VAL A 948 -31.53 -0.48 -12.57
CA VAL A 948 -32.18 0.80 -12.30
C VAL A 948 -31.35 1.94 -12.85
N ASP A 949 -31.94 2.73 -13.74
CA ASP A 949 -31.34 3.98 -14.19
C ASP A 949 -31.65 5.10 -13.19
N PHE A 950 -30.61 5.51 -12.47
CA PHE A 950 -30.64 6.63 -11.53
C PHE A 950 -30.33 7.98 -12.20
N GLY A 951 -30.22 8.03 -13.53
CA GLY A 951 -29.92 9.22 -14.33
C GLY A 951 -28.43 9.51 -14.48
N ASN A 952 -27.57 8.52 -14.25
CA ASN A 952 -26.11 8.65 -14.30
C ASN A 952 -25.39 7.44 -14.92
N GLU A 953 -26.14 6.53 -15.57
CA GLU A 953 -25.58 5.35 -16.24
C GLU A 953 -24.76 4.43 -15.31
N LEU A 954 -24.95 4.50 -13.99
CA LEU A 954 -24.29 3.60 -13.01
C LEU A 954 -24.44 2.13 -13.41
N TYR A 955 -25.59 1.79 -14.00
CA TYR A 955 -25.87 0.45 -14.49
C TYR A 955 -24.90 -0.04 -15.55
N ASP A 956 -24.19 0.81 -16.29
CA ASP A 956 -23.20 0.35 -17.26
C ASP A 956 -21.99 -0.30 -16.57
N SER A 957 -21.61 0.18 -15.38
CA SER A 957 -20.56 -0.44 -14.54
C SER A 957 -20.99 -1.83 -14.03
N TYR A 958 -22.30 -2.06 -13.92
CA TYR A 958 -22.91 -3.29 -13.41
C TYR A 958 -23.61 -4.15 -14.50
N LYS A 959 -23.61 -3.71 -15.76
CA LYS A 959 -24.40 -4.26 -16.88
C LYS A 959 -24.22 -5.75 -17.10
N TYR A 960 -23.03 -6.25 -16.79
CA TYR A 960 -22.66 -7.65 -16.97
C TYR A 960 -23.30 -8.60 -15.94
N ALA A 961 -23.95 -8.07 -14.89
CA ALA A 961 -24.80 -8.85 -13.99
C ALA A 961 -26.16 -9.21 -14.63
N ASN A 962 -26.44 -8.76 -15.86
CA ASN A 962 -27.73 -8.95 -16.52
C ASN A 962 -27.61 -9.18 -18.04
N PRO A 963 -27.76 -10.42 -18.53
CA PRO A 963 -27.96 -10.65 -19.95
C PRO A 963 -29.45 -10.53 -20.28
N GLU A 964 -29.86 -9.38 -20.85
CA GLU A 964 -31.13 -9.12 -21.56
C GLU A 964 -32.38 -8.61 -20.78
N ASP A 965 -32.31 -8.20 -19.51
CA ASP A 965 -33.50 -7.63 -18.84
C ASP A 965 -33.76 -6.12 -19.11
N LYS A 966 -35.03 -5.73 -18.95
CA LYS A 966 -35.53 -4.35 -18.96
C LYS A 966 -34.78 -3.47 -17.95
N ILE A 967 -34.28 -2.31 -18.39
CA ILE A 967 -33.84 -1.22 -17.49
C ILE A 967 -35.07 -0.42 -17.02
N TYR A 968 -35.15 -0.19 -15.71
CA TYR A 968 -36.23 0.55 -15.07
C TYR A 968 -35.76 1.96 -14.74
N ASN A 969 -36.56 2.98 -15.04
CA ASN A 969 -36.29 4.32 -14.54
C ASN A 969 -36.44 4.34 -13.01
N GLN A 970 -35.63 5.13 -12.30
CA GLN A 970 -35.73 5.34 -10.85
C GLN A 970 -37.19 5.59 -10.39
N SER A 971 -37.95 6.41 -11.12
CA SER A 971 -39.35 6.74 -10.81
C SER A 971 -40.35 5.59 -10.97
N GLU A 972 -39.99 4.53 -11.70
CA GLU A 972 -40.80 3.30 -11.80
C GLU A 972 -40.59 2.37 -10.60
N VAL A 973 -39.45 2.52 -9.92
CA VAL A 973 -38.99 1.62 -8.86
C VAL A 973 -39.27 2.20 -7.48
N PHE A 974 -38.99 3.49 -7.29
CA PHE A 974 -39.08 4.17 -6.02
C PHE A 974 -40.35 5.00 -5.91
N GLN A 975 -41.08 4.81 -4.82
CA GLN A 975 -42.21 5.65 -4.43
C GLN A 975 -41.73 6.73 -3.46
N GLU A 976 -41.94 8.00 -3.80
CA GLU A 976 -41.67 9.12 -2.90
C GLU A 976 -42.52 9.01 -1.62
N ILE A 977 -41.86 9.15 -0.46
CA ILE A 977 -42.51 9.13 0.86
C ILE A 977 -42.36 10.45 1.60
N HIS A 978 -41.32 11.21 1.31
CA HIS A 978 -41.08 12.54 1.85
C HIS A 978 -40.33 13.39 0.83
N SER A 979 -40.68 14.66 0.70
CA SER A 979 -39.97 15.65 -0.11
C SER A 979 -40.28 17.04 0.45
N ASP A 980 -39.32 17.65 1.12
CA ASP A 980 -39.49 18.97 1.73
C ASP A 980 -38.17 19.77 1.76
N SER A 981 -38.28 21.07 2.02
CA SER A 981 -37.11 21.91 2.28
C SER A 981 -36.54 21.63 3.68
N VAL A 982 -35.21 21.57 3.78
CA VAL A 982 -34.52 21.41 5.06
C VAL A 982 -34.39 22.77 5.74
N GLU A 983 -34.70 22.83 7.04
CA GLU A 983 -34.48 24.04 7.84
C GLU A 983 -33.10 24.02 8.52
N ILE A 984 -32.51 25.20 8.72
CA ILE A 984 -31.25 25.37 9.44
C ILE A 984 -31.54 25.40 10.95
N SER A 985 -31.36 24.27 11.63
CA SER A 985 -31.58 24.15 13.08
C SER A 985 -30.42 24.69 13.92
N ALA A 986 -29.21 24.77 13.36
CA ALA A 986 -28.04 25.40 13.97
C ALA A 986 -27.45 26.47 13.05
N PRO A 987 -27.93 27.73 13.14
CA PRO A 987 -27.40 28.82 12.34
C PRO A 987 -25.90 29.03 12.56
N PHE A 988 -25.20 29.38 11.48
CA PHE A 988 -23.78 29.70 11.49
C PHE A 988 -23.46 30.81 12.51
N ASP A 989 -22.42 30.58 13.29
CA ASP A 989 -21.96 31.49 14.34
C ASP A 989 -20.52 31.91 14.04
N ASN A 990 -20.33 33.20 13.74
CA ASN A 990 -19.02 33.78 13.42
C ASN A 990 -18.04 33.69 14.60
N ASP A 991 -18.53 33.86 15.82
CA ASP A 991 -17.69 33.88 17.01
C ASP A 991 -17.19 32.45 17.30
N GLU A 992 -18.07 31.45 17.13
CA GLU A 992 -17.73 30.01 17.23
C GLU A 992 -16.73 29.61 16.12
N PHE A 993 -17.00 29.97 14.87
CA PHE A 993 -16.16 29.63 13.72
C PHE A 993 -14.74 30.22 13.79
N SER A 994 -14.57 31.37 14.45
CA SER A 994 -13.28 32.03 14.61
C SER A 994 -12.37 31.39 15.67
N GLN A 995 -12.88 30.43 16.45
CA GLN A 995 -12.17 29.78 17.55
C GLN A 995 -11.73 28.36 17.18
N VAL A 996 -10.59 27.94 17.75
CA VAL A 996 -10.14 26.55 17.70
C VAL A 996 -10.95 25.75 18.72
N LEU A 997 -12.12 25.26 18.31
CA LEU A 997 -13.01 24.44 19.13
C LEU A 997 -13.76 23.43 18.25
N VAL A 998 -14.22 22.35 18.87
CA VAL A 998 -15.22 21.42 18.33
C VAL A 998 -16.62 22.02 18.57
N PRO A 999 -17.39 22.32 17.51
CA PRO A 999 -18.73 22.88 17.65
C PRO A 999 -19.67 21.95 18.40
N THR A 1000 -20.51 22.51 19.26
CA THR A 1000 -21.49 21.73 20.04
C THR A 1000 -22.88 21.67 19.39
N ARG A 1001 -23.10 22.48 18.34
CA ARG A 1001 -24.36 22.58 17.61
C ARG A 1001 -24.20 22.01 16.21
N HIS A 1002 -25.15 21.19 15.79
CA HIS A 1002 -25.18 20.62 14.44
C HIS A 1002 -26.53 20.87 13.79
N ASN A 1003 -26.54 20.99 12.46
CA ASN A 1003 -27.80 21.04 11.73
C ASN A 1003 -28.39 19.64 11.66
N THR A 1004 -29.56 19.45 12.25
CA THR A 1004 -30.27 18.18 12.26
C THR A 1004 -31.69 18.30 11.71
N THR A 1005 -32.18 17.21 11.10
CA THR A 1005 -33.58 17.05 10.68
C THR A 1005 -34.10 15.71 11.20
N ILE A 1006 -35.30 15.71 11.79
CA ILE A 1006 -35.96 14.50 12.31
C ILE A 1006 -37.28 14.34 11.58
N LEU A 1007 -37.55 13.13 11.07
CA LEU A 1007 -38.77 12.78 10.35
C LEU A 1007 -39.42 11.54 10.95
N ASP A 1008 -40.74 11.57 11.12
CA ASP A 1008 -41.56 10.40 11.41
C ASP A 1008 -42.00 9.74 10.10
N LEU A 1009 -41.75 8.43 9.93
CA LEU A 1009 -41.89 7.74 8.64
C LEU A 1009 -42.93 6.61 8.62
N GLU A 1010 -43.35 6.08 9.77
CA GLU A 1010 -44.33 4.97 9.95
C GLU A 1010 -44.49 4.03 8.72
N LEU A 1011 -43.40 3.36 8.32
CA LEU A 1011 -43.37 2.50 7.14
C LEU A 1011 -42.62 1.20 7.39
N SER A 1012 -42.69 0.27 6.44
CA SER A 1012 -41.92 -0.97 6.45
C SER A 1012 -41.24 -1.20 5.12
N GLY A 1013 -39.93 -1.37 5.09
CA GLY A 1013 -39.14 -1.51 3.87
C GLY A 1013 -37.78 -2.12 4.12
N ARG A 1014 -37.13 -2.56 3.04
CA ARG A 1014 -35.71 -2.95 3.05
C ARG A 1014 -34.80 -1.92 2.40
N PHE A 1015 -35.27 -1.25 1.34
CA PHE A 1015 -34.47 -0.27 0.61
C PHE A 1015 -35.13 1.11 0.62
N LEU A 1016 -34.32 2.12 0.91
CA LEU A 1016 -34.67 3.53 0.80
C LEU A 1016 -33.64 4.25 -0.07
N LEU A 1017 -34.10 5.27 -0.79
CA LEU A 1017 -33.27 6.18 -1.56
C LEU A 1017 -33.35 7.57 -0.92
N ILE A 1018 -32.20 8.07 -0.49
CA ILE A 1018 -32.01 9.44 0.00
C ILE A 1018 -31.51 10.29 -1.17
N GLU A 1019 -32.19 11.39 -1.46
CA GLU A 1019 -31.78 12.38 -2.45
C GLU A 1019 -31.66 13.75 -1.78
N VAL A 1020 -30.52 14.41 -1.94
CA VAL A 1020 -30.25 15.74 -1.38
C VAL A 1020 -29.67 16.65 -2.46
N ASP A 1021 -30.16 17.88 -2.53
CA ASP A 1021 -29.67 18.84 -3.52
C ASP A 1021 -29.62 20.28 -3.00
N ALA A 1022 -28.73 21.04 -3.65
CA ALA A 1022 -28.29 22.37 -3.26
C ALA A 1022 -27.79 22.42 -1.80
N ILE A 1023 -27.32 23.58 -1.35
CA ILE A 1023 -26.88 23.81 0.02
C ILE A 1023 -27.38 25.16 0.51
N HIS A 1024 -27.73 25.25 1.80
CA HIS A 1024 -27.99 26.55 2.41
C HIS A 1024 -26.69 27.37 2.50
N ASN A 1025 -26.83 28.70 2.46
CA ASN A 1025 -25.76 29.67 2.69
C ASN A 1025 -24.51 29.49 1.81
N THR A 1026 -24.59 29.91 0.55
CA THR A 1026 -23.43 30.01 -0.36
C THR A 1026 -22.61 31.27 -0.06
N VAL A 1027 -21.92 31.34 1.08
CA VAL A 1027 -20.73 32.20 1.14
C VAL A 1027 -19.60 31.33 0.59
N PRO A 1028 -19.07 31.62 -0.61
CA PRO A 1028 -18.00 30.82 -1.17
C PRO A 1028 -16.80 30.88 -0.22
N ILE A 1029 -16.35 29.74 0.27
CA ILE A 1029 -14.98 29.58 0.78
C ILE A 1029 -14.16 29.17 -0.43
N ASP A 1030 -13.09 29.91 -0.73
CA ASP A 1030 -12.22 29.59 -1.88
C ASP A 1030 -11.72 28.15 -1.74
N GLY A 1031 -11.94 27.34 -2.79
CA GLY A 1031 -11.55 25.93 -2.82
C GLY A 1031 -12.60 24.93 -2.28
N ASP A 1032 -13.70 25.40 -1.68
CA ASP A 1032 -14.74 24.53 -1.14
C ASP A 1032 -15.89 24.30 -2.13
N PHE A 1033 -15.69 23.34 -3.04
CA PHE A 1033 -16.67 22.98 -4.08
C PHE A 1033 -17.69 21.93 -3.63
N GLY A 1034 -17.50 21.32 -2.45
CA GLY A 1034 -18.30 20.19 -1.99
C GLY A 1034 -19.74 20.57 -1.65
N GLY A 1035 -20.67 19.68 -2.00
CA GLY A 1035 -22.10 19.84 -1.72
C GLY A 1035 -22.48 19.50 -0.28
N ALA A 1036 -23.73 19.07 -0.08
CA ALA A 1036 -24.29 18.76 1.23
C ALA A 1036 -23.51 17.66 1.97
N LYS A 1037 -23.45 17.75 3.30
CA LYS A 1037 -22.81 16.75 4.15
C LYS A 1037 -23.85 15.87 4.84
N LEU A 1038 -23.52 14.60 4.99
CA LEU A 1038 -24.20 13.61 5.81
C LEU A 1038 -23.17 13.11 6.82
N ALA A 1039 -23.17 13.67 8.03
CA ALA A 1039 -22.33 13.19 9.11
C ALA A 1039 -22.94 11.93 9.73
N GLU A 1040 -24.26 11.94 10.00
CA GLU A 1040 -24.97 10.79 10.55
C GLU A 1040 -26.40 10.69 9.97
N VAL A 1041 -26.85 9.48 9.65
CA VAL A 1041 -28.23 9.17 9.23
C VAL A 1041 -28.71 7.91 9.92
N VAL A 1042 -29.57 8.11 10.90
CA VAL A 1042 -29.97 7.09 11.85
C VAL A 1042 -31.46 6.79 11.70
N PHE A 1043 -31.80 5.52 11.46
CA PHE A 1043 -33.18 5.05 11.36
C PHE A 1043 -33.59 4.30 12.63
N TYR A 1044 -34.87 4.39 12.98
CA TYR A 1044 -35.47 3.80 14.19
C TYR A 1044 -36.65 2.90 13.88
#